data_AF-L8WH30-F1
#
_entry.id   AF-L8WH30-F1
#
_cell.length_a   1.000
_cell.length_b   1.000
_cell.length_c   1.000
_cell.angle_alpha   90.00
_cell.angle_beta   90.00
_cell.angle_gamma   90.00
#
_symmetry.space_group_name_H-M   'P 1'
#
loop_
_entity.id
_entity.type
_entity.pdbx_description
1 polymer ?
#
loop_
_entity_poly.entity_id
_entity_poly.type
_entity_poly.pdbx_seq_one_letter_code
_entity_poly.pdbx_strand_id
1 'polypeptide(L)'
;MTAPIKPRTESLLDPLGTSPSLLLIQYDISSPFSPILEQTVKDLITRQRGVSQVQIIFVSFLLSPGHYITNIGSPLLHVLDYSAIILGYSDKSIPDLSSVVTARLSSIPKGPVALIIDSADTILIDTGSHANTVQTLAKLFGTITQHSSSSRLILPVSSRSPLLPSLVSTAFQVRVPRPQTSPIHTLIHLVLHSPALLSHLVHQYHLALPPVNTVPEPATSRFWSVFTPVAGRNTGEQLVMGVGTQGSAGPSDSHDLLANRDSNSGVVEVRTRSRAGGQKGVRIILRPWRFDHERDRIAWSGWNDIHGLRAYDPRDQDSVGIAPAIDNLSFNLQLSDAQQQARASVPLPYTNEGKAPTGDSEIIYIPDQADDFDDDDPDDDFFLYVKLSHHGPRIVCTCAGESHVAYLSAEDDPMNTGGTHALAPTSNNHHHPQLKSSRSYVCPSRCRSRCSTSPEGNLVSIVARYASQGIVQYTDHICTCAAYRTSFVKSLASFTGDLSSLTAPPFILSPVSLTEFPAYWSERPELFSAIADGKTELDRAKAVLKWFISTLKSQYTSRNETMGSEKKPLNPVLGELFYGHWPDKNGRGKQTIVVEQVSHHPPITAYYLANEAKGLALQGHNAQKTTFSSGAIIVRQVGHAVLTLKLPSGSIEKYLITLPKLRIDGIWYGSPYIELTDTSYIASSTGYVSTIKYEGKGYFSGKAHSFKATLAAPDSSTIETYEGQWDSQSHAKSNKNIAFTDVSGPKEEVSVGPLEEMNEWETRKLWKAVAKGIREGDFAAASEDKSRIENEQRQRRKDEAAAGTPWQLKHFVHVENDEDYEKLGKAFNANPPTEDVYVYQHNGPAL
;
A
#
# COMPACT_ATOMS: atom_id res chain seq x y z
N MET A 1 -58.29 -8.20 15.16
CA MET A 1 -57.60 -9.29 15.89
C MET A 1 -56.33 -9.65 15.13
N THR A 2 -55.24 -8.94 15.37
CA THR A 2 -53.92 -9.28 14.85
C THR A 2 -53.28 -10.30 15.78
N ALA A 3 -53.09 -11.52 15.29
CA ALA A 3 -52.46 -12.59 16.05
C ALA A 3 -51.03 -12.18 16.44
N PRO A 4 -50.55 -12.49 17.66
CA PRO A 4 -49.20 -12.17 18.07
C PRO A 4 -48.21 -13.01 17.24
N ILE A 5 -47.34 -12.33 16.50
CA ILE A 5 -46.19 -12.95 15.84
C ILE A 5 -45.31 -13.53 16.95
N LYS A 6 -45.25 -14.86 17.06
CA LYS A 6 -44.35 -15.55 18.00
C LYS A 6 -42.90 -15.10 17.74
N PRO A 7 -42.08 -14.89 18.79
CA PRO A 7 -40.67 -14.56 18.62
C PRO A 7 -39.98 -15.70 17.88
N ARG A 8 -39.55 -15.46 16.64
CA ARG A 8 -38.67 -16.39 15.92
C ARG A 8 -37.35 -16.43 16.68
N THR A 9 -36.93 -17.62 17.11
CA THR A 9 -35.60 -17.89 17.68
C THR A 9 -34.52 -17.20 16.85
N GLU A 10 -33.77 -16.26 17.46
CA GLU A 10 -32.64 -15.60 16.84
C GLU A 10 -31.54 -16.64 16.57
N SER A 11 -31.46 -17.14 15.34
CA SER A 11 -30.41 -18.08 14.92
C SER A 11 -29.22 -17.30 14.38
N LEU A 12 -28.01 -17.71 14.77
CA LEU A 12 -26.76 -17.12 14.30
C LEU A 12 -26.58 -17.28 12.77
N LEU A 13 -27.18 -18.34 12.23
CA LEU A 13 -27.26 -18.68 10.80
C LEU A 13 -28.23 -17.84 9.99
N ASP A 14 -29.11 -17.12 10.68
CA ASP A 14 -30.15 -16.35 10.05
C ASP A 14 -30.56 -15.13 10.89
N PRO A 15 -29.61 -14.23 11.19
CA PRO A 15 -29.83 -13.11 12.10
C PRO A 15 -30.94 -12.17 11.64
N LEU A 16 -31.31 -12.23 10.35
CA LEU A 16 -32.36 -11.42 9.73
C LEU A 16 -33.54 -12.25 9.16
N GLY A 17 -33.60 -13.57 9.37
CA GLY A 17 -34.68 -14.42 8.86
C GLY A 17 -34.73 -14.59 7.33
N THR A 18 -33.59 -14.40 6.66
CA THR A 18 -33.34 -14.43 5.20
C THR A 18 -32.88 -15.78 4.64
N SER A 19 -32.49 -16.72 5.50
CA SER A 19 -32.02 -18.08 5.16
C SER A 19 -30.99 -18.12 4.02
N PRO A 20 -29.72 -17.75 4.29
CA PRO A 20 -28.69 -17.61 3.26
C PRO A 20 -28.38 -18.91 2.55
N SER A 21 -28.02 -18.80 1.27
CA SER A 21 -27.45 -19.92 0.51
C SER A 21 -25.92 -19.91 0.53
N LEU A 22 -25.29 -18.76 0.80
CA LEU A 22 -23.85 -18.65 1.09
C LEU A 22 -23.63 -17.89 2.41
N LEU A 23 -22.92 -18.53 3.34
CA LEU A 23 -22.50 -17.94 4.61
C LEU A 23 -20.96 -17.90 4.66
N LEU A 24 -20.40 -16.70 4.74
CA LEU A 24 -18.97 -16.49 4.96
C LEU A 24 -18.74 -16.06 6.40
N ILE A 25 -17.79 -16.68 7.09
CA ILE A 25 -17.36 -16.32 8.43
C ILE A 25 -15.92 -15.84 8.33
N GLN A 26 -15.73 -14.52 8.23
CA GLN A 26 -14.41 -13.90 8.20
C GLN A 26 -13.86 -13.78 9.63
N TYR A 27 -12.65 -14.28 9.85
CA TYR A 27 -12.02 -14.32 11.17
C TYR A 27 -10.54 -13.93 11.13
N ASP A 28 -9.95 -13.65 12.29
CA ASP A 28 -8.51 -13.49 12.47
C ASP A 28 -8.06 -14.16 13.77
N ILE A 29 -6.79 -14.02 14.14
CA ILE A 29 -6.23 -14.66 15.35
C ILE A 29 -6.85 -14.09 16.64
N SER A 30 -7.30 -12.83 16.65
CA SER A 30 -7.91 -12.19 17.81
C SER A 30 -9.37 -12.59 18.02
N SER A 31 -10.03 -13.08 16.97
CA SER A 31 -11.47 -13.38 16.96
C SER A 31 -11.72 -14.76 16.35
N PRO A 32 -11.55 -15.85 17.12
CA PRO A 32 -11.63 -17.20 16.60
C PRO A 32 -13.05 -17.53 16.11
N PHE A 33 -13.14 -18.23 14.97
CA PHE A 33 -14.43 -18.62 14.37
C PHE A 33 -15.03 -19.90 14.99
N SER A 34 -14.26 -20.67 15.77
CA SER A 34 -14.69 -21.99 16.25
C SER A 34 -15.99 -21.97 17.06
N PRO A 35 -16.24 -21.04 18.00
CA PRO A 35 -17.50 -21.02 18.75
C PRO A 35 -18.71 -20.73 17.84
N ILE A 36 -18.53 -19.80 16.90
CA ILE A 36 -19.54 -19.41 15.91
C ILE A 36 -19.88 -20.57 14.98
N LEU A 37 -18.87 -21.35 14.57
CA LEU A 37 -19.04 -22.53 13.72
C LEU A 37 -19.68 -23.69 14.50
N GLU A 38 -19.27 -23.93 15.74
CA GLU A 38 -19.89 -24.94 16.60
C GLU A 38 -21.38 -24.64 16.81
N GLN A 39 -21.72 -23.40 17.16
CA GLN A 39 -23.11 -23.00 17.31
C GLN A 39 -23.89 -23.17 15.99
N THR A 40 -23.25 -22.83 14.87
CA THR A 40 -23.84 -23.03 13.54
C THR A 40 -24.19 -24.50 13.30
N VAL A 41 -23.30 -25.44 13.65
CA VAL A 41 -23.59 -26.87 13.54
C VAL A 41 -24.71 -27.28 14.51
N LYS A 42 -24.68 -26.82 15.77
CA LYS A 42 -25.74 -27.09 16.76
C LYS A 42 -27.11 -26.61 16.26
N ASP A 43 -27.19 -25.40 15.70
CA ASP A 43 -28.43 -24.82 15.15
C ASP A 43 -28.96 -25.64 13.96
N LEU A 44 -28.09 -26.17 13.09
CA LEU A 44 -28.49 -27.02 11.97
C LEU A 44 -29.06 -28.36 12.44
N ILE A 45 -28.50 -28.94 13.51
CA ILE A 45 -28.94 -30.23 14.09
C ILE A 45 -30.24 -30.07 14.90
N THR A 46 -30.38 -28.97 15.66
CA THR A 46 -31.47 -28.77 16.64
C THR A 46 -32.74 -28.11 16.08
N ARG A 47 -32.74 -27.63 14.83
CA ARG A 47 -33.88 -26.92 14.22
C ARG A 47 -35.21 -27.70 14.35
N GLN A 48 -36.20 -27.02 14.93
CA GLN A 48 -37.47 -27.60 15.40
C GLN A 48 -38.49 -27.97 14.30
N ARG A 49 -39.37 -28.90 14.69
CA ARG A 49 -40.48 -29.56 13.96
C ARG A 49 -41.19 -28.69 12.92
N GLY A 50 -41.27 -29.20 11.68
CA GLY A 50 -42.09 -28.64 10.59
C GLY A 50 -41.31 -28.22 9.33
N VAL A 51 -39.97 -28.23 9.38
CA VAL A 51 -39.07 -27.99 8.24
C VAL A 51 -38.30 -29.28 7.92
N SER A 52 -38.03 -29.55 6.64
CA SER A 52 -37.21 -30.71 6.23
C SER A 52 -35.87 -30.72 6.97
N GLN A 53 -35.49 -31.86 7.54
CA GLN A 53 -34.19 -32.04 8.21
C GLN A 53 -33.05 -31.72 7.24
N VAL A 54 -32.09 -30.92 7.69
CA VAL A 54 -30.91 -30.52 6.90
C VAL A 54 -29.82 -31.56 7.10
N GLN A 55 -29.28 -32.08 6.01
CA GLN A 55 -28.14 -32.99 6.03
C GLN A 55 -26.85 -32.17 6.00
N ILE A 56 -25.89 -32.47 6.86
CA ILE A 56 -24.66 -31.70 7.02
C ILE A 56 -23.50 -32.52 6.45
N ILE A 57 -22.77 -31.97 5.49
CA ILE A 57 -21.48 -32.51 5.04
C ILE A 57 -20.40 -31.59 5.60
N PHE A 58 -19.59 -32.10 6.53
CA PHE A 58 -18.53 -31.34 7.17
C PHE A 58 -17.17 -31.81 6.67
N VAL A 59 -16.44 -30.93 6.00
CA VAL A 59 -15.07 -31.16 5.52
C VAL A 59 -14.10 -30.49 6.48
N SER A 60 -13.26 -31.30 7.14
CA SER A 60 -12.32 -30.85 8.17
C SER A 60 -10.89 -30.91 7.66
N PHE A 61 -10.21 -29.78 7.59
CA PHE A 61 -8.80 -29.65 7.23
C PHE A 61 -7.94 -29.11 8.38
N LEU A 62 -8.47 -28.18 9.19
CA LEU A 62 -7.68 -27.47 10.20
C LEU A 62 -7.60 -28.22 11.52
N LEU A 63 -8.74 -28.58 12.08
CA LEU A 63 -8.85 -29.27 13.37
C LEU A 63 -9.59 -30.59 13.21
N SER A 64 -9.41 -31.50 14.16
CA SER A 64 -10.24 -32.69 14.22
C SER A 64 -11.71 -32.27 14.44
N PRO A 65 -12.68 -32.91 13.76
CA PRO A 65 -14.11 -32.56 13.83
C PRO A 65 -14.67 -32.41 15.24
N GLY A 66 -14.13 -33.15 16.22
CA GLY A 66 -14.54 -33.03 17.63
C GLY A 66 -14.25 -31.69 18.30
N HIS A 67 -13.43 -30.84 17.70
CA HIS A 67 -13.22 -29.46 18.15
C HIS A 67 -14.34 -28.51 17.74
N TYR A 68 -15.13 -28.87 16.71
CA TYR A 68 -16.24 -28.06 16.22
C TYR A 68 -17.61 -28.69 16.51
N ILE A 69 -17.64 -29.98 16.87
CA ILE A 69 -18.86 -30.78 16.90
C ILE A 69 -18.88 -31.62 18.17
N THR A 70 -19.75 -31.25 19.10
CA THR A 70 -19.96 -31.99 20.35
C THR A 70 -20.79 -33.27 20.18
N ASN A 71 -21.57 -33.40 19.11
CA ASN A 71 -22.43 -34.56 18.84
C ASN A 71 -22.11 -35.21 17.47
N ILE A 72 -20.91 -35.79 17.34
CA ILE A 72 -20.41 -36.41 16.10
C ILE A 72 -21.30 -37.58 15.63
N GLY A 73 -22.07 -38.20 16.52
CA GLY A 73 -22.91 -39.37 16.23
C GLY A 73 -24.28 -39.08 15.60
N SER A 74 -24.60 -37.83 15.25
CA SER A 74 -25.89 -37.49 14.63
C SER A 74 -26.05 -38.15 13.24
N PRO A 75 -27.19 -38.78 12.93
CA PRO A 75 -27.43 -39.37 11.60
C PRO A 75 -27.57 -38.31 10.48
N LEU A 76 -27.68 -37.04 10.86
CA LEU A 76 -27.72 -35.91 9.93
C LEU A 76 -26.33 -35.40 9.55
N LEU A 77 -25.28 -35.86 10.23
CA LEU A 77 -23.92 -35.35 10.08
C LEU A 77 -23.02 -36.36 9.35
N HIS A 78 -22.41 -35.90 8.26
CA HIS A 78 -21.49 -36.67 7.42
C HIS A 78 -20.13 -35.99 7.42
N VAL A 79 -19.18 -36.56 8.16
CA VAL A 79 -17.86 -35.98 8.35
C VAL A 79 -16.87 -36.54 7.33
N LEU A 80 -16.14 -35.64 6.67
CA LEU A 80 -15.00 -35.90 5.81
C LEU A 80 -13.76 -35.32 6.50
N ASP A 81 -13.09 -36.13 7.32
CA ASP A 81 -11.95 -35.71 8.13
C ASP A 81 -10.64 -35.88 7.37
N TYR A 82 -10.02 -34.76 7.00
CA TYR A 82 -8.70 -34.66 6.40
C TYR A 82 -7.72 -33.92 7.30
N SER A 83 -8.07 -33.68 8.57
CA SER A 83 -7.22 -32.94 9.52
C SER A 83 -5.89 -33.64 9.80
N ALA A 84 -5.81 -34.96 9.62
CA ALA A 84 -4.55 -35.70 9.70
C ALA A 84 -3.63 -35.51 8.47
N ILE A 85 -4.12 -34.94 7.37
CA ILE A 85 -3.36 -34.71 6.13
C ILE A 85 -2.78 -33.29 6.17
N ILE A 86 -1.47 -33.21 6.44
CA ILE A 86 -0.73 -31.96 6.39
C ILE A 86 -0.05 -31.86 5.03
N LEU A 87 -0.51 -30.94 4.17
CA LEU A 87 0.05 -30.74 2.83
C LEU A 87 1.55 -30.42 2.92
N GLY A 88 2.36 -31.09 2.08
CA GLY A 88 3.83 -31.00 2.11
C GLY A 88 4.54 -31.86 3.16
N TYR A 89 3.82 -32.38 4.17
CA TYR A 89 4.39 -33.19 5.26
C TYR A 89 3.81 -34.61 5.32
N SER A 90 2.62 -34.84 4.77
CA SER A 90 2.01 -36.15 4.60
C SER A 90 2.31 -36.71 3.20
N ASP A 91 2.57 -38.02 3.10
CA ASP A 91 2.64 -38.71 1.81
C ASP A 91 1.23 -39.02 1.24
N LYS A 92 0.16 -38.61 1.93
CA LYS A 92 -1.24 -38.74 1.50
C LYS A 92 -1.71 -37.44 0.82
N SER A 93 -2.37 -37.55 -0.33
CA SER A 93 -3.01 -36.41 -1.00
C SER A 93 -4.47 -36.24 -0.57
N ILE A 94 -4.97 -35.01 -0.66
CA ILE A 94 -6.40 -34.74 -0.51
C ILE A 94 -7.11 -35.28 -1.76
N PRO A 95 -8.17 -36.11 -1.63
CA PRO A 95 -8.93 -36.59 -2.77
C PRO A 95 -9.69 -35.45 -3.46
N ASP A 96 -10.04 -35.60 -4.74
CA ASP A 96 -10.84 -34.59 -5.46
C ASP A 96 -12.17 -34.34 -4.72
N LEU A 97 -12.26 -33.16 -4.10
CA LEU A 97 -13.37 -32.81 -3.23
C LEU A 97 -14.69 -32.78 -3.99
N SER A 98 -14.67 -32.42 -5.28
CA SER A 98 -15.87 -32.45 -6.12
C SER A 98 -16.45 -33.87 -6.21
N SER A 99 -15.59 -34.86 -6.47
CA SER A 99 -15.99 -36.26 -6.56
C SER A 99 -16.46 -36.81 -5.21
N VAL A 100 -15.74 -36.53 -4.12
CA VAL A 100 -16.10 -37.03 -2.78
C VAL A 100 -17.45 -36.47 -2.31
N VAL A 101 -17.66 -35.16 -2.45
CA VAL A 101 -18.93 -34.52 -2.07
C VAL A 101 -20.07 -35.05 -2.93
N THR A 102 -19.86 -35.24 -4.24
CA THR A 102 -20.88 -35.79 -5.14
C THR A 102 -21.25 -37.24 -4.79
N ALA A 103 -20.26 -38.08 -4.47
CA ALA A 103 -20.50 -39.44 -4.01
C ALA A 103 -21.29 -39.46 -2.69
N ARG A 104 -20.95 -38.55 -1.76
CA ARG A 104 -21.67 -38.44 -0.49
C ARG A 104 -23.11 -37.96 -0.67
N LEU A 105 -23.36 -36.97 -1.53
CA LEU A 105 -24.71 -36.50 -1.86
C LEU A 105 -25.59 -37.62 -2.43
N SER A 106 -25.03 -38.50 -3.26
CA SER A 106 -25.76 -39.67 -3.80
C SER A 106 -26.18 -40.68 -2.72
N SER A 107 -25.52 -40.69 -1.56
CA SER A 107 -25.83 -41.59 -0.44
C SER A 107 -26.80 -40.99 0.58
N ILE A 108 -27.17 -39.71 0.43
CA ILE A 108 -28.01 -38.96 1.36
C ILE A 108 -29.40 -38.75 0.75
N PRO A 109 -30.49 -38.79 1.55
CA PRO A 109 -31.83 -38.49 1.05
C PRO A 109 -31.92 -37.12 0.36
N LYS A 110 -32.78 -37.02 -0.67
CA LYS A 110 -33.03 -35.76 -1.36
C LYS A 110 -33.65 -34.74 -0.40
N GLY A 111 -32.98 -33.60 -0.21
CA GLY A 111 -33.36 -32.60 0.78
C GLY A 111 -32.29 -31.52 0.96
N PRO A 112 -32.52 -30.52 1.81
CA PRO A 112 -31.57 -29.43 2.06
C PRO A 112 -30.24 -29.97 2.61
N VAL A 113 -29.12 -29.48 2.07
CA VAL A 113 -27.77 -29.84 2.54
C VAL A 113 -27.00 -28.60 2.99
N ALA A 114 -26.31 -28.68 4.12
CA ALA A 114 -25.31 -27.70 4.54
C ALA A 114 -23.91 -28.29 4.29
N LEU A 115 -23.18 -27.73 3.32
CA LEU A 115 -21.77 -28.06 3.11
C LEU A 115 -20.91 -27.07 3.91
N ILE A 116 -20.14 -27.60 4.84
CA ILE A 116 -19.21 -26.84 5.69
C ILE A 116 -17.80 -27.25 5.28
N ILE A 117 -16.94 -26.28 4.96
CA ILE A 117 -15.52 -26.51 4.70
C ILE A 117 -14.75 -25.56 5.62
N ASP A 118 -14.04 -26.10 6.62
CA ASP A 118 -13.40 -25.30 7.67
C ASP A 118 -12.22 -24.45 7.18
N SER A 119 -11.65 -24.76 6.00
CA SER A 119 -10.59 -23.98 5.36
C SER A 119 -10.64 -24.03 3.84
N ALA A 120 -11.08 -22.92 3.23
CA ALA A 120 -10.94 -22.69 1.80
C ALA A 120 -9.47 -22.50 1.37
N ASP A 121 -8.64 -21.97 2.27
CA ASP A 121 -7.20 -21.73 2.02
C ASP A 121 -6.44 -23.06 1.84
N THR A 122 -6.84 -24.14 2.52
CA THR A 122 -6.26 -25.46 2.30
C THR A 122 -6.51 -25.98 0.88
N ILE A 123 -7.69 -25.68 0.30
CA ILE A 123 -8.01 -26.02 -1.09
C ILE A 123 -7.17 -25.17 -2.05
N LEU A 124 -6.92 -23.90 -1.71
CA LEU A 124 -6.02 -23.05 -2.49
C LEU A 124 -4.60 -23.60 -2.52
N ILE A 125 -4.07 -24.01 -1.37
CA ILE A 125 -2.74 -24.60 -1.26
C ILE A 125 -2.65 -25.88 -2.10
N ASP A 126 -3.65 -26.75 -2.01
CA ASP A 126 -3.69 -28.02 -2.75
C ASP A 126 -3.77 -27.81 -4.27
N THR A 127 -4.60 -26.86 -4.72
CA THR A 127 -4.81 -26.59 -6.15
C THR A 127 -3.72 -25.71 -6.78
N GLY A 128 -2.97 -24.94 -5.96
CA GLY A 128 -1.92 -24.02 -6.41
C GLY A 128 -2.41 -22.87 -7.31
N SER A 129 -3.73 -22.69 -7.48
CA SER A 129 -4.32 -21.76 -8.43
C SER A 129 -5.60 -21.15 -7.89
N HIS A 130 -5.56 -19.84 -7.64
CA HIS A 130 -6.71 -19.05 -7.18
C HIS A 130 -7.95 -19.25 -8.06
N ALA A 131 -7.77 -19.22 -9.39
CA ALA A 131 -8.87 -19.38 -10.33
C ALA A 131 -9.53 -20.76 -10.21
N ASN A 132 -8.71 -21.81 -10.07
CA ASN A 132 -9.19 -23.19 -9.92
C ASN A 132 -9.89 -23.37 -8.58
N THR A 133 -9.36 -22.81 -7.48
CA THR A 133 -10.00 -22.88 -6.16
C THR A 133 -11.39 -22.25 -6.18
N VAL A 134 -11.51 -21.03 -6.72
CA VAL A 134 -12.78 -20.32 -6.85
C VAL A 134 -13.75 -21.11 -7.72
N GLN A 135 -13.28 -21.72 -8.81
CA GLN A 135 -14.10 -22.56 -9.68
C GLN A 135 -14.58 -23.83 -8.97
N THR A 136 -13.70 -24.50 -8.20
CA THR A 136 -14.06 -25.68 -7.40
C THR A 136 -15.11 -25.35 -6.35
N LEU A 137 -14.94 -24.25 -5.60
CA LEU A 137 -15.92 -23.81 -4.61
C LEU A 137 -17.27 -23.45 -5.27
N ALA A 138 -17.25 -22.76 -6.41
CA ALA A 138 -18.47 -22.44 -7.16
C ALA A 138 -19.16 -23.70 -7.70
N LYS A 139 -18.39 -24.69 -8.16
CA LYS A 139 -18.91 -25.98 -8.63
C LYS A 139 -19.56 -26.77 -7.49
N LEU A 140 -18.87 -26.91 -6.35
CA LEU A 140 -19.40 -27.55 -5.14
C LEU A 140 -20.69 -26.89 -4.69
N PHE A 141 -20.74 -25.55 -4.70
CA PHE A 141 -21.94 -24.82 -4.37
C PHE A 141 -23.09 -25.09 -5.35
N GLY A 142 -22.80 -25.14 -6.64
CA GLY A 142 -23.77 -25.54 -7.67
C GLY A 142 -24.29 -26.95 -7.45
N THR A 143 -23.43 -27.90 -7.11
CA THR A 143 -23.80 -29.30 -6.89
C THR A 143 -24.77 -29.45 -5.71
N ILE A 144 -24.50 -28.83 -4.56
CA ILE A 144 -25.40 -28.93 -3.40
C ILE A 144 -26.73 -28.20 -3.62
N THR A 145 -26.73 -27.10 -4.39
CA THR A 145 -27.95 -26.35 -4.71
C THR A 145 -28.82 -27.05 -5.77
N GLN A 146 -28.21 -27.86 -6.64
CA GLN A 146 -28.93 -28.78 -7.53
C GLN A 146 -29.57 -29.96 -6.78
N HIS A 147 -28.95 -30.43 -5.69
CA HIS A 147 -29.55 -31.44 -4.81
C HIS A 147 -30.80 -30.89 -4.10
N SER A 148 -30.73 -29.65 -3.63
CA SER A 148 -31.87 -28.88 -3.11
C SER A 148 -31.60 -27.37 -3.16
N SER A 149 -32.58 -26.58 -3.61
CA SER A 149 -32.47 -25.12 -3.67
C SER A 149 -32.33 -24.44 -2.30
N SER A 150 -32.65 -25.15 -1.22
CA SER A 150 -32.49 -24.68 0.17
C SER A 150 -31.14 -25.05 0.79
N SER A 151 -30.23 -25.65 0.01
CA SER A 151 -28.88 -26.00 0.46
C SER A 151 -28.00 -24.76 0.67
N ARG A 152 -26.99 -24.90 1.53
CA ARG A 152 -26.13 -23.81 2.00
C ARG A 152 -24.66 -24.20 1.92
N LEU A 153 -23.82 -23.27 1.49
CA LEU A 153 -22.38 -23.35 1.63
C LEU A 153 -21.93 -22.45 2.78
N ILE A 154 -21.19 -23.00 3.74
CA ILE A 154 -20.67 -22.30 4.92
C ILE A 154 -19.14 -22.37 4.88
N LEU A 155 -18.48 -21.22 4.84
CA LEU A 155 -17.02 -21.11 4.72
C LEU A 155 -16.48 -20.14 5.77
N PRO A 156 -15.76 -20.64 6.79
CA PRO A 156 -14.79 -19.84 7.51
C PRO A 156 -13.64 -19.45 6.57
N VAL A 157 -13.27 -18.18 6.58
CA VAL A 157 -12.21 -17.63 5.72
C VAL A 157 -11.37 -16.67 6.54
N SER A 158 -10.05 -16.83 6.52
CA SER A 158 -9.16 -15.88 7.20
C SER A 158 -9.30 -14.47 6.60
N SER A 159 -9.22 -13.43 7.44
CA SER A 159 -9.13 -12.03 7.01
C SER A 159 -7.91 -11.76 6.10
N ARG A 160 -6.92 -12.66 6.11
CA ARG A 160 -5.73 -12.62 5.26
C ARG A 160 -5.85 -13.50 4.01
N SER A 161 -6.95 -14.23 3.83
CA SER A 161 -7.14 -15.13 2.68
C SER A 161 -7.20 -14.34 1.37
N PRO A 162 -6.42 -14.72 0.34
CA PRO A 162 -6.53 -14.10 -0.97
C PRO A 162 -7.88 -14.42 -1.64
N LEU A 163 -8.61 -15.46 -1.21
CA LEU A 163 -9.89 -15.86 -1.79
C LEU A 163 -11.03 -14.91 -1.41
N LEU A 164 -10.92 -14.21 -0.28
CA LEU A 164 -11.99 -13.41 0.32
C LEU A 164 -12.63 -12.39 -0.65
N PRO A 165 -11.86 -11.56 -1.40
CA PRO A 165 -12.45 -10.62 -2.36
C PRO A 165 -13.26 -11.31 -3.46
N SER A 166 -12.80 -12.49 -3.91
CA SER A 166 -13.51 -13.26 -4.92
C SER A 166 -14.82 -13.81 -4.37
N LEU A 167 -14.80 -14.40 -3.17
CA LEU A 167 -15.96 -15.03 -2.52
C LEU A 167 -17.06 -14.02 -2.14
N VAL A 168 -16.69 -12.79 -1.75
CA VAL A 168 -17.65 -11.71 -1.40
C VAL A 168 -18.21 -11.01 -2.65
N SER A 169 -17.55 -11.12 -3.80
CA SER A 169 -17.99 -10.47 -5.04
C SER A 169 -19.28 -11.08 -5.62
N THR A 170 -20.00 -10.29 -6.42
CA THR A 170 -21.13 -10.82 -7.22
C THR A 170 -20.67 -11.80 -8.29
N ALA A 171 -19.41 -11.72 -8.73
CA ALA A 171 -18.85 -12.60 -9.76
C ALA A 171 -18.78 -14.06 -9.30
N PHE A 172 -18.53 -14.33 -8.01
CA PHE A 172 -18.57 -15.69 -7.47
C PHE A 172 -19.97 -16.30 -7.63
N GLN A 173 -21.00 -15.56 -7.24
CA GLN A 173 -22.38 -16.03 -7.38
C GLN A 173 -22.79 -16.24 -8.85
N VAL A 174 -22.25 -15.47 -9.79
CA VAL A 174 -22.46 -15.66 -11.24
C VAL A 174 -21.82 -16.96 -11.74
N ARG A 175 -20.69 -17.38 -11.15
CA ARG A 175 -19.99 -18.62 -11.52
C ARG A 175 -20.65 -19.89 -11.00
N VAL A 176 -21.54 -19.79 -10.01
CA VAL A 176 -22.28 -20.93 -9.46
C VAL A 176 -23.26 -21.45 -10.52
N PRO A 177 -23.15 -22.72 -10.97
CA PRO A 177 -24.10 -23.32 -11.90
C PRO A 177 -25.52 -23.35 -11.31
N ARG A 178 -26.54 -22.84 -12.02
CA ARG A 178 -27.93 -22.74 -11.52
C ARG A 178 -28.95 -23.49 -12.39
N PRO A 179 -30.02 -24.04 -11.80
CA PRO A 179 -31.25 -24.37 -12.53
C PRO A 179 -31.94 -23.08 -13.01
N GLN A 180 -32.55 -23.09 -14.20
CA GLN A 180 -33.10 -21.91 -14.91
C GLN A 180 -34.16 -21.07 -14.14
N THR A 181 -34.67 -21.54 -12.99
CA THR A 181 -35.78 -20.91 -12.25
C THR A 181 -35.46 -20.54 -10.78
N SER A 182 -34.21 -20.65 -10.32
CA SER A 182 -33.87 -20.41 -8.90
C SER A 182 -33.62 -18.92 -8.56
N PRO A 183 -34.10 -18.41 -7.41
CA PRO A 183 -33.80 -17.06 -6.94
C PRO A 183 -32.29 -16.86 -6.70
N ILE A 184 -31.83 -15.61 -6.79
CA ILE A 184 -30.42 -15.26 -6.59
C ILE A 184 -30.00 -15.56 -5.15
N HIS A 185 -28.87 -16.25 -5.02
CA HIS A 185 -28.29 -16.65 -3.75
C HIS A 185 -28.06 -15.45 -2.82
N THR A 186 -28.70 -15.47 -1.64
CA THR A 186 -28.44 -14.54 -0.54
C THR A 186 -27.08 -14.82 0.08
N LEU A 187 -26.23 -13.78 0.16
CA LEU A 187 -24.95 -13.81 0.88
C LEU A 187 -25.12 -13.17 2.26
N ILE A 188 -24.76 -13.92 3.30
CA ILE A 188 -24.44 -13.38 4.61
C ILE A 188 -22.93 -13.48 4.80
N HIS A 189 -22.30 -12.35 5.14
CA HIS A 189 -20.89 -12.26 5.48
C HIS A 189 -20.77 -11.76 6.91
N LEU A 190 -20.38 -12.65 7.82
CA LEU A 190 -20.09 -12.35 9.22
C LEU A 190 -18.61 -11.99 9.32
N VAL A 191 -18.30 -10.76 9.72
CA VAL A 191 -16.93 -10.34 10.02
C VAL A 191 -16.78 -10.29 11.53
N LEU A 192 -15.93 -11.16 12.09
CA LEU A 192 -15.69 -11.24 13.52
C LEU A 192 -14.67 -10.19 13.93
N HIS A 193 -15.00 -9.42 14.96
CA HIS A 193 -14.17 -8.36 15.52
C HIS A 193 -13.91 -8.60 17.01
N SER A 194 -12.69 -8.29 17.45
CA SER A 194 -12.33 -8.39 18.86
C SER A 194 -12.98 -7.26 19.65
N PRO A 195 -13.46 -7.50 20.89
CA PRO A 195 -13.86 -6.44 21.80
C PRO A 195 -12.79 -5.35 22.00
N ALA A 196 -11.51 -5.73 21.93
CA ALA A 196 -10.39 -4.79 22.05
C ALA A 196 -10.39 -3.70 20.96
N LEU A 197 -10.83 -4.03 19.74
CA LEU A 197 -10.96 -3.06 18.65
C LEU A 197 -11.97 -1.96 19.01
N LEU A 198 -13.13 -2.34 19.55
CA LEU A 198 -14.17 -1.38 19.90
C LEU A 198 -13.81 -0.58 21.15
N SER A 199 -13.18 -1.21 22.16
CA SER A 199 -12.65 -0.50 23.33
C SER A 199 -11.60 0.55 22.92
N HIS A 200 -10.68 0.19 22.02
CA HIS A 200 -9.69 1.12 21.48
C HIS A 200 -10.35 2.29 20.72
N LEU A 201 -11.38 2.03 19.92
CA LEU A 201 -12.12 3.08 19.22
C LEU A 201 -12.80 4.07 20.19
N VAL A 202 -13.34 3.57 21.29
CA VAL A 202 -13.95 4.42 22.32
C VAL A 202 -12.89 5.24 23.05
N HIS A 203 -11.78 4.61 23.47
CA HIS A 203 -10.73 5.27 24.24
C HIS A 203 -9.88 6.24 23.44
N GLN A 204 -9.32 5.79 22.31
CA GLN A 204 -8.34 6.56 21.56
C GLN A 204 -8.98 7.66 20.71
N TYR A 205 -10.18 7.40 20.18
CA TYR A 205 -10.87 8.32 19.27
C TYR A 205 -12.05 9.04 19.95
N HIS A 206 -12.25 8.82 21.26
CA HIS A 206 -13.35 9.40 22.05
C HIS A 206 -14.72 9.20 21.39
N LEU A 207 -14.98 7.98 20.91
CA LEU A 207 -16.22 7.62 20.22
C LEU A 207 -17.22 6.97 21.16
N ALA A 208 -18.51 7.24 20.96
CA ALA A 208 -19.57 6.46 21.60
C ALA A 208 -19.88 5.20 20.77
N LEU A 209 -20.14 4.08 21.45
CA LEU A 209 -20.61 2.88 20.77
C LEU A 209 -22.01 3.14 20.19
N PRO A 210 -22.27 2.76 18.92
CA PRO A 210 -23.58 2.96 18.34
C PRO A 210 -24.59 2.01 18.98
N PRO A 211 -25.89 2.33 19.02
CA PRO A 211 -26.91 1.39 19.46
C PRO A 211 -26.80 0.03 18.73
N VAL A 212 -27.03 -1.08 19.44
CA VAL A 212 -26.93 -2.42 18.84
C VAL A 212 -27.92 -2.51 17.66
N ASN A 213 -27.51 -3.17 16.56
CA ASN A 213 -28.29 -3.33 15.32
C ASN A 213 -28.50 -2.06 14.48
N THR A 214 -27.79 -0.95 14.73
CA THR A 214 -27.88 0.23 13.87
C THR A 214 -27.25 -0.01 12.50
N VAL A 215 -27.92 0.50 11.47
CA VAL A 215 -27.38 0.54 10.10
C VAL A 215 -26.46 1.76 9.97
N PRO A 216 -25.27 1.63 9.34
CA PRO A 216 -24.37 2.76 9.14
C PRO A 216 -25.00 3.86 8.30
N GLU A 217 -24.80 5.10 8.74
CA GLU A 217 -24.96 6.29 7.91
C GLU A 217 -23.61 7.04 7.90
N PRO A 218 -22.70 6.68 6.97
CA PRO A 218 -21.30 7.11 7.04
C PRO A 218 -21.08 8.62 6.95
N ALA A 219 -22.03 9.36 6.35
CA ALA A 219 -21.96 10.81 6.21
C ALA A 219 -22.34 11.58 7.50
N THR A 220 -23.02 10.93 8.44
CA THR A 220 -23.56 11.56 9.66
C THR A 220 -23.04 10.92 10.94
N SER A 221 -22.58 9.67 10.88
CA SER A 221 -22.09 8.93 12.05
C SER A 221 -20.58 8.93 12.16
N ARG A 222 -20.07 9.72 13.13
CA ARG A 222 -18.65 9.76 13.51
C ARG A 222 -18.08 8.39 13.89
N PHE A 223 -18.89 7.50 14.49
CA PHE A 223 -18.44 6.14 14.80
C PHE A 223 -18.12 5.36 13.53
N TRP A 224 -19.03 5.35 12.55
CA TRP A 224 -18.86 4.54 11.33
C TRP A 224 -17.78 5.08 10.40
N SER A 225 -17.55 6.40 10.38
CA SER A 225 -16.46 7.01 9.59
C SER A 225 -15.08 6.60 10.10
N VAL A 226 -14.93 6.30 11.39
CA VAL A 226 -13.68 5.82 12.00
C VAL A 226 -13.61 4.29 12.08
N PHE A 227 -14.69 3.62 12.48
CA PHE A 227 -14.76 2.16 12.59
C PHE A 227 -14.43 1.46 11.27
N THR A 228 -15.01 1.93 10.15
CA THR A 228 -14.87 1.29 8.84
C THR A 228 -13.40 1.20 8.37
N PRO A 229 -12.61 2.30 8.36
CA PRO A 229 -11.20 2.22 7.98
C PRO A 229 -10.34 1.49 9.02
N VAL A 230 -10.57 1.68 10.33
CA VAL A 230 -9.76 1.04 11.38
C VAL A 230 -9.97 -0.47 11.40
N ALA A 231 -11.23 -0.94 11.33
CA ALA A 231 -11.54 -2.36 11.24
C ALA A 231 -10.96 -3.01 9.96
N GLY A 232 -10.90 -2.27 8.84
CA GLY A 232 -10.31 -2.75 7.58
C GLY A 232 -8.80 -2.96 7.58
N ARG A 233 -8.09 -2.41 8.58
CA ARG A 233 -6.63 -2.54 8.79
C ARG A 233 -6.24 -3.73 9.68
N ASN A 234 -7.21 -4.53 10.14
CA ASN A 234 -7.02 -5.62 11.11
C ASN A 234 -6.41 -5.13 12.44
N THR A 235 -6.68 -3.88 12.85
CA THR A 235 -6.16 -3.29 14.09
C THR A 235 -6.55 -4.11 15.33
N GLY A 236 -7.70 -4.79 15.31
CA GLY A 236 -8.09 -5.72 16.39
C GLY A 236 -7.07 -6.85 16.62
N GLU A 237 -6.49 -7.39 15.54
CA GLU A 237 -5.44 -8.42 15.62
C GLU A 237 -4.17 -7.85 16.25
N GLN A 238 -3.78 -6.62 15.90
CA GLN A 238 -2.59 -5.95 16.44
C GLN A 238 -2.73 -5.66 17.94
N LEU A 239 -3.89 -5.12 18.34
CA LEU A 239 -4.21 -4.81 19.74
C LEU A 239 -4.17 -6.05 20.63
N VAL A 240 -4.73 -7.18 20.18
CA VAL A 240 -4.78 -8.44 20.97
C VAL A 240 -3.44 -9.19 20.98
N MET A 241 -2.57 -8.93 20.02
CA MET A 241 -1.23 -9.53 19.94
C MET A 241 -0.15 -8.68 20.60
N GLY A 242 -0.48 -7.48 21.11
CA GLY A 242 0.46 -6.57 21.79
C GLY A 242 1.52 -5.97 20.86
N VAL A 243 1.30 -6.01 19.54
CA VAL A 243 2.24 -5.49 18.56
C VAL A 243 2.03 -3.98 18.45
N GLY A 244 2.98 -3.20 18.97
CA GLY A 244 3.01 -1.73 18.83
C GLY A 244 2.54 -0.91 20.03
N THR A 245 2.21 -1.50 21.18
CA THR A 245 1.93 -0.75 22.42
C THR A 245 3.19 -0.58 23.28
N GLN A 246 4.21 0.12 22.76
CA GLN A 246 5.20 0.77 23.60
C GLN A 246 5.07 2.27 23.39
N GLY A 247 4.24 2.91 24.21
CA GLY A 247 4.09 4.37 24.13
C GLY A 247 2.98 4.99 24.98
N SER A 248 1.96 4.26 25.43
CA SER A 248 0.78 4.96 25.99
C SER A 248 0.05 4.27 27.16
N ALA A 249 0.59 3.18 27.71
CA ALA A 249 0.02 2.58 28.92
C ALA A 249 1.00 2.78 30.08
N GLY A 250 0.58 3.56 31.08
CA GLY A 250 1.26 3.58 32.37
C GLY A 250 1.28 2.18 33.00
N PRO A 251 2.15 1.93 33.99
CA PRO A 251 2.35 0.61 34.59
C PRO A 251 1.11 -0.01 35.28
N SER A 252 -0.04 0.67 35.28
CA SER A 252 -1.33 0.19 35.78
C SER A 252 -2.27 -0.44 34.73
N ASP A 253 -2.09 -0.18 33.43
CA ASP A 253 -3.15 -0.46 32.43
C ASP A 253 -2.90 -1.72 31.58
N SER A 254 -1.73 -2.35 31.75
CA SER A 254 -1.34 -3.58 31.03
C SER A 254 -2.11 -4.82 31.48
N HIS A 255 -2.77 -4.78 32.65
CA HIS A 255 -3.58 -5.87 33.16
C HIS A 255 -4.96 -6.02 32.47
N ASP A 256 -5.51 -4.95 31.90
CA ASP A 256 -6.87 -4.95 31.29
C ASP A 256 -6.89 -5.42 29.82
N LEU A 257 -5.80 -5.25 29.08
CA LEU A 257 -5.74 -5.65 27.65
C LEU A 257 -5.65 -7.17 27.45
N LEU A 258 -5.04 -7.90 28.38
CA LEU A 258 -5.02 -9.36 28.39
C LEU A 258 -6.34 -9.97 28.90
N ALA A 259 -7.13 -9.23 29.69
CA ALA A 259 -8.44 -9.64 30.18
C ALA A 259 -9.53 -9.67 29.08
N ASN A 260 -9.24 -9.14 27.89
CA ASN A 260 -10.16 -9.09 26.75
C ASN A 260 -10.05 -10.26 25.75
N ARG A 261 -9.25 -11.29 26.05
CA ARG A 261 -9.25 -12.58 25.31
C ARG A 261 -10.33 -13.54 25.84
N ASP A 262 -11.58 -13.07 25.89
CA ASP A 262 -12.70 -13.97 26.16
C ASP A 262 -13.12 -14.68 24.87
N SER A 263 -12.76 -15.96 24.72
CA SER A 263 -13.19 -16.76 23.56
C SER A 263 -14.70 -17.03 23.54
N ASN A 264 -15.42 -16.70 24.62
CA ASN A 264 -16.83 -16.95 24.78
C ASN A 264 -17.68 -15.69 24.53
N SER A 265 -17.11 -14.57 24.12
CA SER A 265 -17.85 -13.39 23.69
C SER A 265 -17.12 -12.64 22.57
N GLY A 266 -17.84 -11.79 21.85
CA GLY A 266 -17.23 -11.02 20.76
C GLY A 266 -18.21 -10.15 20.01
N VAL A 267 -17.74 -9.52 18.94
CA VAL A 267 -18.56 -8.62 18.12
C VAL A 267 -18.59 -9.15 16.69
N VAL A 268 -19.77 -9.21 16.10
CA VAL A 268 -19.95 -9.60 14.70
C VAL A 268 -20.52 -8.44 13.90
N GLU A 269 -19.82 -8.07 12.84
CA GLU A 269 -20.38 -7.24 11.79
C GLU A 269 -21.11 -8.12 10.77
N VAL A 270 -22.43 -7.99 10.69
CA VAL A 270 -23.27 -8.77 9.80
C VAL A 270 -23.52 -7.98 8.53
N ARG A 271 -22.91 -8.41 7.42
CA ARG A 271 -23.14 -7.86 6.09
C ARG A 271 -24.10 -8.76 5.31
N THR A 272 -25.19 -8.18 4.84
CA THR A 272 -26.22 -8.89 4.06
C THR A 272 -26.36 -8.30 2.67
N ARG A 273 -26.37 -9.19 1.68
CA ARG A 273 -26.68 -8.86 0.29
C ARG A 273 -27.85 -9.73 -0.16
N SER A 274 -29.01 -9.10 -0.36
CA SER A 274 -30.23 -9.73 -0.86
C SER A 274 -30.75 -8.97 -2.09
N ARG A 275 -31.46 -9.68 -2.99
CA ARG A 275 -32.21 -9.07 -4.11
C ARG A 275 -33.73 -9.07 -3.86
N ALA A 276 -34.20 -9.42 -2.66
CA ALA A 276 -35.62 -9.44 -2.32
C ALA A 276 -36.15 -8.01 -2.11
N GLY A 277 -37.13 -7.59 -2.91
CA GLY A 277 -37.93 -6.37 -2.66
C GLY A 277 -37.53 -5.08 -3.38
N GLY A 278 -36.68 -5.14 -4.42
CA GLY A 278 -36.50 -4.00 -5.33
C GLY A 278 -35.59 -2.86 -4.84
N GLN A 279 -35.06 -2.90 -3.61
CA GLN A 279 -33.96 -2.02 -3.19
C GLN A 279 -32.60 -2.74 -3.33
N LYS A 280 -31.70 -2.17 -4.13
CA LYS A 280 -30.28 -2.56 -4.16
C LYS A 280 -29.62 -1.96 -2.91
N GLY A 281 -29.26 -2.78 -1.92
CA GLY A 281 -28.54 -2.30 -0.74
C GLY A 281 -27.73 -3.41 -0.05
N VAL A 282 -26.52 -3.06 0.40
CA VAL A 282 -25.77 -3.85 1.37
C VAL A 282 -26.21 -3.36 2.74
N ARG A 283 -26.82 -4.22 3.56
CA ARG A 283 -27.14 -3.88 4.95
C ARG A 283 -26.00 -4.38 5.85
N ILE A 284 -25.47 -3.48 6.65
CA ILE A 284 -24.40 -3.72 7.63
C ILE A 284 -24.98 -3.42 9.01
N ILE A 285 -24.73 -4.27 9.98
CA ILE A 285 -25.05 -4.02 11.40
C ILE A 285 -23.93 -4.60 12.28
N LEU A 286 -23.70 -4.02 13.45
CA LEU A 286 -22.85 -4.61 14.50
C LEU A 286 -23.73 -5.26 15.56
N ARG A 287 -23.37 -6.49 15.97
CA ARG A 287 -24.02 -7.23 17.04
C ARG A 287 -22.99 -7.83 18.00
N PRO A 288 -23.08 -7.56 19.30
CA PRO A 288 -22.31 -8.30 20.29
C PRO A 288 -22.96 -9.66 20.57
N TRP A 289 -22.14 -10.68 20.77
CA TRP A 289 -22.56 -12.03 21.12
C TRP A 289 -21.79 -12.53 22.35
N ARG A 290 -22.43 -13.45 23.08
CA ARG A 290 -21.80 -14.19 24.17
C ARG A 290 -22.29 -15.62 24.24
N PHE A 291 -21.51 -16.49 24.85
CA PHE A 291 -21.90 -17.83 25.19
C PHE A 291 -22.81 -17.81 26.43
N ASP A 292 -23.97 -18.43 26.31
CA ASP A 292 -24.91 -18.66 27.39
C ASP A 292 -24.68 -20.08 27.93
N HIS A 293 -23.95 -20.16 29.05
CA HIS A 293 -23.61 -21.42 29.70
C HIS A 293 -24.83 -22.19 30.21
N GLU A 294 -25.93 -21.51 30.56
CA GLU A 294 -27.15 -22.18 31.03
C GLU A 294 -27.89 -22.89 29.90
N ARG A 295 -27.83 -22.31 28.70
CA ARG A 295 -28.51 -22.82 27.51
C ARG A 295 -27.59 -23.58 26.55
N ASP A 296 -26.32 -23.73 26.90
CA ASP A 296 -25.24 -24.31 26.08
C ASP A 296 -25.22 -23.78 24.63
N ARG A 297 -25.38 -22.46 24.48
CA ARG A 297 -25.49 -21.82 23.16
C ARG A 297 -24.99 -20.39 23.11
N ILE A 298 -24.61 -19.92 21.92
CA ILE A 298 -24.39 -18.49 21.67
C ILE A 298 -25.73 -17.76 21.63
N ALA A 299 -25.76 -16.59 22.27
CA ALA A 299 -26.87 -15.64 22.26
C ALA A 299 -26.38 -14.25 21.83
N TRP A 300 -27.24 -13.51 21.13
CA TRP A 300 -27.03 -12.08 20.93
C TRP A 300 -27.21 -11.35 22.27
N SER A 301 -26.41 -10.30 22.45
CA SER A 301 -26.28 -9.63 23.74
C SER A 301 -26.28 -8.10 23.56
N GLY A 302 -26.21 -7.35 24.66
CA GLY A 302 -25.92 -5.92 24.66
C GLY A 302 -24.42 -5.62 24.73
N TRP A 303 -24.03 -4.35 24.60
CA TRP A 303 -22.63 -3.94 24.81
C TRP A 303 -22.17 -4.20 26.25
N ASN A 304 -23.07 -4.00 27.22
CA ASN A 304 -22.85 -4.25 28.66
C ASN A 304 -22.56 -5.72 29.02
N ASP A 305 -22.92 -6.65 28.15
CA ASP A 305 -22.73 -8.08 28.34
C ASP A 305 -21.32 -8.56 27.95
N ILE A 306 -20.52 -7.72 27.27
CA ILE A 306 -19.13 -8.01 26.92
C ILE A 306 -18.22 -7.33 27.95
N HIS A 307 -17.35 -8.11 28.61
CA HIS A 307 -16.50 -7.64 29.70
C HIS A 307 -15.74 -6.34 29.34
N GLY A 308 -15.03 -6.34 28.22
CA GLY A 308 -14.25 -5.19 27.73
C GLY A 308 -15.05 -4.04 27.12
N LEU A 309 -16.38 -4.15 27.02
CA LEU A 309 -17.23 -3.07 26.49
C LEU A 309 -18.27 -2.58 27.50
N ARG A 310 -18.30 -3.17 28.69
CA ARG A 310 -19.32 -2.89 29.70
C ARG A 310 -19.34 -1.43 30.15
N ALA A 311 -18.17 -0.81 30.25
CA ALA A 311 -18.02 0.58 30.67
C ALA A 311 -18.51 1.61 29.63
N TYR A 312 -18.84 1.20 28.40
CA TYR A 312 -19.16 2.11 27.30
C TYR A 312 -20.60 1.94 26.75
N ASP A 313 -21.49 1.27 27.50
CA ASP A 313 -22.89 1.16 27.11
C ASP A 313 -23.55 2.55 27.13
N PRO A 314 -24.16 3.02 26.02
CA PRO A 314 -24.78 4.34 25.96
C PRO A 314 -25.97 4.52 26.92
N ARG A 315 -26.47 3.47 27.57
CA ARG A 315 -27.59 3.55 28.54
C ARG A 315 -27.20 4.11 29.92
N ASP A 316 -25.92 4.23 30.24
CA ASP A 316 -25.42 4.72 31.54
C ASP A 316 -24.79 6.13 31.49
N GLN A 317 -24.96 6.88 30.38
CA GLN A 317 -24.39 8.23 30.20
C GLN A 317 -25.07 9.36 31.01
N ASP A 318 -25.67 9.05 32.16
CA ASP A 318 -26.12 10.05 33.15
C ASP A 318 -25.20 10.12 34.39
N SER A 319 -24.08 9.38 34.47
CA SER A 319 -23.30 9.36 35.72
C SER A 319 -21.77 9.22 35.67
N VAL A 320 -21.11 9.28 34.50
CA VAL A 320 -19.63 9.37 34.46
C VAL A 320 -19.22 10.83 34.28
N GLY A 321 -18.81 11.43 35.39
CA GLY A 321 -18.35 12.81 35.46
C GLY A 321 -17.27 13.12 34.43
N ILE A 322 -17.44 14.28 33.80
CA ILE A 322 -16.45 15.01 33.02
C ILE A 322 -15.11 14.93 33.77
N ALA A 323 -14.08 14.38 33.12
CA ALA A 323 -12.72 14.43 33.65
C ALA A 323 -12.36 15.92 33.90
N PRO A 324 -11.99 16.31 35.12
CA PRO A 324 -11.73 17.70 35.46
C PRO A 324 -10.33 18.08 34.97
N ALA A 325 -10.20 18.46 33.70
CA ALA A 325 -8.95 18.99 33.17
C ALA A 325 -9.09 19.97 32.00
N ILE A 326 -10.31 20.41 31.64
CA ILE A 326 -10.52 21.27 30.46
C ILE A 326 -10.95 22.70 30.81
N ASP A 327 -11.25 23.00 32.08
CA ASP A 327 -11.74 24.33 32.48
C ASP A 327 -10.64 25.41 32.61
N ASN A 328 -9.37 25.07 32.41
CA ASN A 328 -8.23 26.00 32.53
C ASN A 328 -7.39 26.13 31.24
N LEU A 329 -7.97 25.90 30.07
CA LEU A 329 -7.30 26.21 28.80
C LEU A 329 -7.78 27.55 28.24
N SER A 330 -6.84 28.38 27.81
CA SER A 330 -7.05 29.73 27.27
C SER A 330 -7.78 29.76 25.91
N PHE A 331 -8.13 28.60 25.36
CA PHE A 331 -9.01 28.44 24.21
C PHE A 331 -9.83 27.16 24.37
N ASN A 332 -11.16 27.31 24.44
CA ASN A 332 -12.09 26.18 24.47
C ASN A 332 -12.61 25.96 23.04
N LEU A 333 -12.31 24.80 22.45
CA LEU A 333 -12.70 24.44 21.07
C LEU A 333 -14.15 23.90 20.98
N GLN A 334 -14.88 23.83 22.09
CA GLN A 334 -16.29 23.45 22.09
C GLN A 334 -17.18 24.68 22.13
N LEU A 335 -17.88 24.95 21.02
CA LEU A 335 -18.95 25.94 20.97
C LEU A 335 -20.23 25.32 21.54
N SER A 336 -20.81 25.95 22.55
CA SER A 336 -22.17 25.62 23.01
C SER A 336 -23.18 25.84 21.88
N ASP A 337 -24.34 25.16 21.96
CA ASP A 337 -25.40 25.29 20.95
C ASP A 337 -25.84 26.74 20.73
N ALA A 338 -25.84 27.55 21.81
CA ALA A 338 -26.12 28.98 21.74
C ALA A 338 -25.03 29.76 20.99
N GLN A 339 -23.75 29.38 21.13
CA GLN A 339 -22.63 30.00 20.40
C GLN A 339 -22.57 29.53 18.93
N GLN A 340 -22.99 28.29 18.63
CA GLN A 340 -23.15 27.82 17.25
C GLN A 340 -24.28 28.57 16.54
N GLN A 341 -25.41 28.80 17.21
CA GLN A 341 -26.50 29.63 16.68
C GLN A 341 -26.09 31.09 16.51
N ALA A 342 -25.36 31.66 17.47
CA ALA A 342 -24.82 33.00 17.35
C ALA A 342 -23.86 33.13 16.15
N ARG A 343 -22.93 32.17 15.97
CA ARG A 343 -22.01 32.13 14.83
C ARG A 343 -22.74 31.96 13.49
N ALA A 344 -23.79 31.14 13.45
CA ALA A 344 -24.61 30.95 12.25
C ALA A 344 -25.44 32.20 11.90
N SER A 345 -25.65 33.11 12.86
CA SER A 345 -26.38 34.37 12.67
C SER A 345 -25.50 35.57 12.32
N VAL A 346 -24.17 35.41 12.28
CA VAL A 346 -23.25 36.50 11.86
C VAL A 346 -23.21 36.56 10.32
N PRO A 347 -23.62 37.68 9.70
CA PRO A 347 -23.53 37.84 8.25
C PRO A 347 -22.05 37.88 7.83
N LEU A 348 -21.65 36.99 6.91
CA LEU A 348 -20.29 36.98 6.38
C LEU A 348 -20.12 38.09 5.32
N PRO A 349 -18.97 38.80 5.25
CA PRO A 349 -18.81 40.00 4.43
C PRO A 349 -18.82 39.79 2.90
N TYR A 350 -19.02 38.56 2.42
CA TYR A 350 -18.83 38.19 1.01
C TYR A 350 -20.05 37.53 0.36
N THR A 351 -21.22 37.52 1.00
CA THR A 351 -22.46 37.17 0.30
C THR A 351 -22.86 38.33 -0.61
N ASN A 352 -22.27 38.36 -1.81
CA ASN A 352 -22.76 39.15 -2.92
C ASN A 352 -24.15 38.63 -3.29
N GLU A 353 -25.17 39.45 -3.03
CA GLU A 353 -26.50 39.26 -3.59
C GLU A 353 -26.44 39.44 -5.12
N GLY A 354 -26.84 38.41 -5.86
CA GLY A 354 -27.41 38.57 -7.20
C GLY A 354 -26.45 38.64 -8.41
N LYS A 355 -25.96 37.47 -8.85
CA LYS A 355 -25.97 36.93 -10.24
C LYS A 355 -24.88 35.86 -10.36
N ALA A 356 -25.27 34.67 -10.81
CA ALA A 356 -24.34 33.57 -11.05
C ALA A 356 -23.34 33.91 -12.17
N PRO A 357 -22.01 33.77 -11.95
CA PRO A 357 -21.06 33.64 -13.03
C PRO A 357 -20.87 32.16 -13.38
N THR A 358 -20.99 31.84 -14.65
CA THR A 358 -20.52 30.59 -15.26
C THR A 358 -19.00 30.65 -15.40
N GLY A 359 -18.26 29.86 -14.62
CA GLY A 359 -16.81 29.72 -14.72
C GLY A 359 -16.22 28.94 -13.54
N ASP A 360 -15.25 28.08 -13.81
CA ASP A 360 -14.59 27.18 -12.85
C ASP A 360 -14.02 27.93 -11.64
N SER A 361 -14.23 27.38 -10.44
CA SER A 361 -13.75 27.93 -9.17
C SER A 361 -12.26 27.63 -8.99
N GLU A 362 -11.43 28.68 -9.04
CA GLU A 362 -9.99 28.62 -8.76
C GLU A 362 -9.73 28.96 -7.28
N ILE A 363 -8.98 28.09 -6.58
CA ILE A 363 -8.48 28.36 -5.22
C ILE A 363 -7.08 28.98 -5.39
N ILE A 364 -6.94 30.26 -5.05
CA ILE A 364 -5.67 30.98 -5.08
C ILE A 364 -4.97 30.76 -3.73
N TYR A 365 -3.82 30.10 -3.75
CA TYR A 365 -2.93 29.94 -2.59
C TYR A 365 -2.00 31.16 -2.50
N ILE A 366 -1.98 31.80 -1.34
CA ILE A 366 -1.02 32.86 -1.01
C ILE A 366 -0.01 32.22 -0.04
N PRO A 367 1.28 32.11 -0.38
CA PRO A 367 2.27 31.49 0.49
C PRO A 367 2.49 32.36 1.73
N ASP A 368 2.09 31.87 2.89
CA ASP A 368 2.49 32.43 4.18
C ASP A 368 3.84 31.82 4.57
N GLN A 369 4.84 32.65 4.90
CA GLN A 369 6.16 32.19 5.39
C GLN A 369 6.11 31.46 6.75
N ALA A 370 4.91 31.22 7.28
CA ALA A 370 4.64 30.54 8.55
C ALA A 370 4.07 29.12 8.38
N ASP A 371 3.90 28.62 7.14
CA ASP A 371 3.41 27.25 6.87
C ASP A 371 4.52 26.18 6.89
N ASP A 372 5.76 26.58 7.20
CA ASP A 372 6.92 25.69 7.37
C ASP A 372 6.92 24.92 8.72
N PHE A 373 5.89 25.09 9.54
CA PHE A 373 5.79 24.61 10.92
C PHE A 373 4.96 23.33 11.11
N ASP A 374 4.59 22.63 10.04
CA ASP A 374 3.97 21.32 10.20
C ASP A 374 5.02 20.30 10.71
N ASP A 375 4.93 19.97 12.00
CA ASP A 375 5.64 18.86 12.66
C ASP A 375 5.20 17.47 12.11
N ASP A 376 4.26 17.43 11.16
CA ASP A 376 3.75 16.23 10.48
C ASP A 376 4.31 16.13 9.05
N ASP A 377 5.63 15.97 8.90
CA ASP A 377 6.17 15.39 7.67
C ASP A 377 5.90 13.87 7.73
N PRO A 378 4.98 13.32 6.92
CA PRO A 378 4.49 11.95 7.05
C PRO A 378 5.52 10.85 6.73
N ASP A 379 6.75 11.22 6.36
CA ASP A 379 7.90 10.32 6.28
C ASP A 379 8.54 10.05 7.67
N ASP A 380 8.13 10.77 8.74
CA ASP A 380 8.70 10.66 10.10
C ASP A 380 8.26 9.47 10.93
N ASP A 381 7.04 9.00 10.70
CA ASP A 381 6.59 7.77 11.29
C ASP A 381 6.98 6.62 10.37
N PHE A 382 7.41 5.49 10.94
CA PHE A 382 7.65 4.22 10.25
C PHE A 382 9.08 3.92 9.83
N PHE A 383 9.96 3.94 10.84
CA PHE A 383 10.79 2.77 11.05
C PHE A 383 10.64 2.22 12.46
N LEU A 384 9.65 1.35 12.62
CA LEU A 384 9.53 0.53 13.83
C LEU A 384 10.64 -0.54 13.78
N TYR A 385 11.78 -0.31 14.44
CA TYR A 385 12.73 -1.37 14.78
C TYR A 385 12.72 -1.67 16.28
N VAL A 386 12.40 -2.93 16.58
CA VAL A 386 12.60 -3.57 17.86
C VAL A 386 14.10 -3.67 18.13
N LYS A 387 14.57 -3.03 19.21
CA LYS A 387 15.94 -3.15 19.70
C LYS A 387 16.17 -4.60 20.17
N LEU A 388 16.87 -5.41 19.38
CA LEU A 388 17.32 -6.74 19.78
C LEU A 388 18.41 -6.60 20.85
N SER A 389 18.03 -6.71 22.12
CA SER A 389 18.96 -6.85 23.23
C SER A 389 19.83 -8.10 23.04
N HIS A 390 21.15 -7.93 23.21
CA HIS A 390 22.20 -8.93 23.07
C HIS A 390 22.10 -10.09 24.10
N HIS A 391 21.10 -10.95 23.98
CA HIS A 391 21.10 -12.29 24.57
C HIS A 391 20.57 -13.30 23.56
N GLY A 392 21.44 -14.21 23.12
CA GLY A 392 21.14 -15.17 22.04
C GLY A 392 19.94 -16.07 22.36
N PRO A 393 19.08 -16.38 21.38
CA PRO A 393 17.90 -17.21 21.59
C PRO A 393 18.25 -18.71 21.70
N ARG A 394 17.71 -19.36 22.73
CA ARG A 394 17.64 -20.83 22.88
C ARG A 394 16.43 -21.35 22.09
N ILE A 395 16.67 -22.24 21.12
CA ILE A 395 15.61 -22.94 20.36
C ILE A 395 15.27 -24.25 21.07
N VAL A 396 14.01 -24.46 21.44
CA VAL A 396 13.47 -25.76 21.90
C VAL A 396 12.60 -26.33 20.78
N CYS A 397 13.03 -27.43 20.18
CA CYS A 397 12.23 -28.22 19.25
C CYS A 397 11.70 -29.46 19.97
N THR A 398 10.39 -29.60 20.13
CA THR A 398 9.75 -30.86 20.53
C THR A 398 9.27 -31.61 19.30
N CYS A 399 9.86 -32.79 19.05
CA CYS A 399 9.29 -33.80 18.15
C CYS A 399 8.41 -34.76 18.95
N ALA A 400 7.35 -35.24 18.30
CA ALA A 400 6.36 -36.15 18.88
C ALA A 400 7.01 -37.37 19.57
N GLY A 401 6.77 -37.54 20.88
CA GLY A 401 6.80 -38.85 21.52
C GLY A 401 7.56 -39.01 22.84
N GLU A 402 8.64 -38.28 23.12
CA GLU A 402 9.42 -38.50 24.36
C GLU A 402 9.96 -37.18 24.94
N SER A 403 9.72 -36.97 26.23
CA SER A 403 10.15 -35.78 26.98
C SER A 403 11.52 -36.01 27.60
N HIS A 404 12.54 -35.27 27.16
CA HIS A 404 13.77 -35.10 27.93
C HIS A 404 14.07 -33.61 28.12
N VAL A 405 14.06 -33.18 29.38
CA VAL A 405 14.46 -31.85 29.83
C VAL A 405 15.94 -31.89 30.17
N ALA A 406 16.75 -31.02 29.57
CA ALA A 406 18.12 -30.77 30.01
C ALA A 406 18.27 -29.30 30.38
N TYR A 407 18.61 -29.05 31.64
CA TYR A 407 18.95 -27.72 32.17
C TYR A 407 20.43 -27.42 31.91
N LEU A 408 20.74 -26.18 31.50
CA LEU A 408 22.09 -25.62 31.61
C LEU A 408 22.04 -24.50 32.66
N SER A 409 22.65 -24.76 33.82
CA SER A 409 22.98 -23.79 34.86
C SER A 409 24.04 -22.82 34.35
N ALA A 410 23.87 -21.54 34.63
CA ALA A 410 24.91 -20.53 34.50
C ALA A 410 25.74 -20.54 35.80
N GLU A 411 27.06 -20.61 35.69
CA GLU A 411 27.97 -20.19 36.76
C GLU A 411 28.78 -19.00 36.28
N ASP A 412 28.98 -18.08 37.20
CA ASP A 412 29.53 -16.74 37.07
C ASP A 412 31.02 -16.69 36.65
N ASP A 413 31.39 -15.58 36.00
CA ASP A 413 32.77 -15.14 35.78
C ASP A 413 33.54 -14.98 37.10
N PRO A 414 34.88 -15.16 37.07
CA PRO A 414 35.68 -14.10 37.67
C PRO A 414 36.93 -13.68 36.88
N MET A 415 37.25 -12.40 37.12
CA MET A 415 38.41 -11.63 36.68
C MET A 415 39.79 -12.31 36.79
N ASN A 416 40.60 -12.05 35.75
CA ASN A 416 41.97 -11.51 35.76
C ASN A 416 42.92 -11.82 36.95
N THR A 417 43.99 -12.61 36.72
CA THR A 417 45.38 -12.33 37.18
C THR A 417 46.37 -13.19 36.39
N GLY A 418 47.55 -12.63 36.07
CA GLY A 418 48.55 -13.20 35.16
C GLY A 418 49.46 -14.31 35.71
N GLY A 419 50.42 -14.72 34.90
CA GLY A 419 51.47 -15.67 35.30
C GLY A 419 52.15 -16.38 34.14
N THR A 420 53.38 -15.97 33.88
CA THR A 420 54.44 -16.54 33.03
C THR A 420 54.65 -18.06 33.16
N HIS A 421 54.98 -18.76 32.05
CA HIS A 421 56.30 -19.42 31.86
C HIS A 421 56.41 -20.15 30.50
N ALA A 422 57.59 -20.02 29.91
CA ALA A 422 58.06 -20.62 28.67
C ALA A 422 58.34 -22.13 28.78
N LEU A 423 58.36 -22.83 27.63
CA LEU A 423 59.46 -23.71 27.17
C LEU A 423 59.10 -24.37 25.81
N ALA A 424 60.01 -24.23 24.84
CA ALA A 424 60.16 -25.03 23.63
C ALA A 424 61.56 -25.71 23.70
N PRO A 425 62.09 -26.47 22.71
CA PRO A 425 61.52 -27.19 21.55
C PRO A 425 62.05 -28.65 21.42
N THR A 426 61.59 -29.43 20.43
CA THR A 426 62.29 -30.50 19.61
C THR A 426 61.26 -31.53 19.12
N SER A 427 61.31 -32.21 17.97
CA SER A 427 61.88 -32.02 16.62
C SER A 427 61.34 -33.19 15.76
N ASN A 428 60.89 -32.90 14.53
CA ASN A 428 60.85 -33.74 13.30
C ASN A 428 60.39 -35.21 13.38
N ASN A 429 59.29 -35.59 12.70
CA ASN A 429 59.24 -35.89 11.26
C ASN A 429 57.87 -36.46 10.81
N HIS A 430 57.50 -36.11 9.56
CA HIS A 430 56.60 -36.78 8.61
C HIS A 430 55.14 -36.30 8.39
N HIS A 431 54.95 -35.84 7.14
CA HIS A 431 53.76 -35.81 6.29
C HIS A 431 52.47 -35.10 6.76
N HIS A 432 52.24 -33.91 6.18
CA HIS A 432 50.91 -33.30 6.08
C HIS A 432 49.99 -34.13 5.15
N PRO A 433 48.79 -34.45 5.61
CA PRO A 433 47.61 -33.85 4.99
C PRO A 433 46.62 -33.30 6.04
N GLN A 434 45.88 -32.27 5.65
CA GLN A 434 44.80 -31.67 6.43
C GLN A 434 43.71 -32.69 6.81
N LEU A 435 43.24 -32.68 8.08
CA LEU A 435 41.95 -33.20 8.54
C LEU A 435 41.50 -32.35 9.73
N LYS A 436 40.35 -31.65 9.68
CA LYS A 436 38.99 -32.15 9.97
C LYS A 436 38.84 -32.75 11.37
N SER A 437 38.06 -32.09 12.22
CA SER A 437 37.16 -32.79 13.15
C SER A 437 35.82 -32.07 13.25
N SER A 438 34.92 -32.50 12.37
CA SER A 438 33.47 -32.43 12.51
C SER A 438 33.00 -33.22 13.74
N ARG A 439 32.11 -32.64 14.55
CA ARG A 439 31.03 -33.40 15.20
C ARG A 439 29.70 -32.79 14.78
N SER A 440 29.26 -33.21 13.60
CA SER A 440 27.91 -33.04 13.10
C SER A 440 26.98 -34.02 13.82
N TYR A 441 25.97 -33.51 14.52
CA TYR A 441 24.75 -34.28 14.71
C TYR A 441 24.01 -34.32 13.38
N VAL A 442 23.85 -35.53 12.85
CA VAL A 442 23.20 -35.80 11.57
C VAL A 442 21.69 -35.74 11.79
N CYS A 443 21.07 -34.66 11.32
CA CYS A 443 19.64 -34.68 11.02
C CYS A 443 19.41 -35.74 9.93
N PRO A 444 18.46 -36.69 10.07
CA PRO A 444 18.22 -37.73 9.08
C PRO A 444 18.03 -37.13 7.68
N SER A 445 18.64 -37.76 6.68
CA SER A 445 18.70 -37.33 5.28
C SER A 445 17.34 -37.09 4.59
N ARG A 446 16.22 -37.49 5.22
CA ARG A 446 14.85 -37.19 4.76
C ARG A 446 14.37 -35.76 5.04
N CYS A 447 14.95 -35.03 6.00
CA CYS A 447 14.51 -33.66 6.32
C CYS A 447 15.20 -32.57 5.48
N ARG A 448 16.41 -32.82 4.98
CA ARG A 448 17.24 -31.80 4.30
C ARG A 448 16.77 -31.49 2.86
N SER A 449 16.07 -32.41 2.20
CA SER A 449 15.56 -32.23 0.84
C SER A 449 14.12 -31.69 0.76
N ARG A 450 13.40 -31.60 1.88
CA ARG A 450 12.02 -31.08 1.93
C ARG A 450 11.89 -29.68 2.56
N CYS A 451 12.90 -29.17 3.26
CA CYS A 451 12.90 -27.80 3.77
C CYS A 451 13.35 -26.74 2.74
N SER A 452 14.14 -27.13 1.73
CA SER A 452 14.67 -26.19 0.71
C SER A 452 13.71 -25.94 -0.46
N THR A 453 12.49 -26.47 -0.43
CA THR A 453 11.53 -26.46 -1.57
C THR A 453 10.07 -26.25 -1.16
N SER A 454 9.78 -25.71 0.03
CA SER A 454 8.39 -25.45 0.44
C SER A 454 7.86 -24.12 -0.11
N PRO A 455 6.72 -24.10 -0.84
CA PRO A 455 5.98 -22.86 -1.12
C PRO A 455 5.48 -22.23 0.20
N GLU A 456 5.40 -20.89 0.23
CA GLU A 456 4.97 -20.05 1.35
C GLU A 456 3.62 -20.46 1.99
N GLY A 457 2.78 -21.22 1.27
CA GLY A 457 1.45 -21.65 1.72
C GLY A 457 1.41 -22.66 2.88
N ASN A 458 2.45 -23.47 3.09
CA ASN A 458 2.43 -24.51 4.14
C ASN A 458 2.54 -23.96 5.57
N LEU A 459 3.01 -22.73 5.76
CA LEU A 459 3.18 -22.12 7.09
C LEU A 459 1.89 -21.48 7.62
N VAL A 460 1.04 -20.92 6.75
CA VAL A 460 -0.22 -20.25 7.13
C VAL A 460 -1.23 -21.24 7.72
N SER A 461 -1.33 -22.44 7.15
CA SER A 461 -2.23 -23.51 7.61
C SER A 461 -1.81 -24.08 8.97
N ILE A 462 -0.50 -24.15 9.23
CA ILE A 462 0.07 -24.57 10.52
C ILE A 462 -0.17 -23.50 11.59
N VAL A 463 0.04 -22.21 11.28
CA VAL A 463 -0.22 -21.10 12.22
C VAL A 463 -1.71 -20.98 12.56
N ALA A 464 -2.62 -21.11 11.58
CA ALA A 464 -4.06 -21.13 11.82
C ALA A 464 -4.50 -22.31 12.71
N ARG A 465 -3.84 -23.48 12.57
CA ARG A 465 -4.08 -24.66 13.41
C ARG A 465 -3.68 -24.43 14.86
N TYR A 466 -2.57 -23.76 15.14
CA TYR A 466 -2.15 -23.50 16.52
C TYR A 466 -2.83 -22.28 17.17
N ALA A 467 -3.20 -21.26 16.38
CA ALA A 467 -3.99 -20.11 16.86
C ALA A 467 -5.41 -20.52 17.29
N SER A 468 -6.06 -21.43 16.55
CA SER A 468 -7.39 -21.96 16.89
C SER A 468 -7.42 -22.88 18.11
N GLN A 469 -6.25 -23.34 18.58
CA GLN A 469 -6.10 -24.14 19.80
C GLN A 469 -5.70 -23.29 21.03
N GLY A 470 -5.40 -22.00 20.86
CA GLY A 470 -4.96 -21.12 21.96
C GLY A 470 -3.53 -21.39 22.47
N ILE A 471 -2.68 -22.08 21.70
CA ILE A 471 -1.40 -22.64 22.18
C ILE A 471 -0.16 -21.77 21.84
N VAL A 472 -0.25 -20.75 20.99
CA VAL A 472 0.95 -19.97 20.60
C VAL A 472 1.15 -18.71 21.45
N GLN A 473 2.19 -18.74 22.30
CA GLN A 473 2.99 -17.56 22.63
C GLN A 473 4.29 -17.63 21.81
N TYR A 474 4.58 -16.58 21.04
CA TYR A 474 5.77 -16.35 20.22
C TYR A 474 6.02 -17.25 18.99
N THR A 475 5.89 -16.64 17.80
CA THR A 475 6.85 -16.81 16.69
C THR A 475 6.86 -15.57 15.80
N ASP A 476 8.00 -14.87 15.77
CA ASP A 476 8.28 -13.75 14.86
C ASP A 476 9.04 -14.20 13.60
N HIS A 477 8.86 -13.42 12.52
CA HIS A 477 9.64 -13.36 11.27
C HIS A 477 9.53 -14.50 10.23
N ILE A 478 8.48 -14.50 9.38
CA ILE A 478 8.56 -15.04 7.98
C ILE A 478 7.79 -14.23 6.90
N CYS A 479 6.89 -13.28 7.20
CA CYS A 479 6.06 -12.64 6.15
C CYS A 479 6.22 -11.12 6.01
N THR A 480 7.35 -10.65 5.47
CA THR A 480 7.65 -9.21 5.30
C THR A 480 7.56 -8.69 3.86
N CYS A 481 7.24 -9.49 2.83
CA CYS A 481 7.14 -8.99 1.44
C CYS A 481 5.70 -8.90 0.89
N ALA A 482 4.81 -9.87 1.19
CA ALA A 482 3.45 -9.88 0.63
C ALA A 482 2.44 -8.98 1.39
N ALA A 483 2.61 -8.82 2.71
CA ALA A 483 1.75 -8.01 3.57
C ALA A 483 1.83 -6.51 3.26
N TYR A 484 3.00 -6.06 2.82
CA TYR A 484 3.27 -4.65 2.53
C TYR A 484 2.64 -4.19 1.20
N ARG A 485 2.59 -5.05 0.17
CA ARG A 485 1.92 -4.74 -1.11
C ARG A 485 0.41 -4.59 -0.93
N THR A 486 -0.21 -5.39 -0.06
CA THR A 486 -1.65 -5.31 0.25
C THR A 486 -1.98 -4.18 1.22
N SER A 487 -1.09 -3.85 2.15
CA SER A 487 -1.20 -2.64 3.00
C SER A 487 -1.12 -1.35 2.18
N PHE A 488 -0.19 -1.25 1.24
CA PHE A 488 -0.03 -0.13 0.32
C PHE A 488 -1.25 0.05 -0.61
N VAL A 489 -1.76 -1.02 -1.23
CA VAL A 489 -2.96 -0.92 -2.09
C VAL A 489 -4.21 -0.56 -1.27
N LYS A 490 -4.29 -0.98 0.01
CA LYS A 490 -5.37 -0.58 0.92
C LYS A 490 -5.25 0.87 1.39
N SER A 491 -4.04 1.39 1.64
CA SER A 491 -3.84 2.80 1.98
C SER A 491 -4.22 3.68 0.80
N LEU A 492 -3.78 3.32 -0.43
CA LEU A 492 -4.15 3.97 -1.70
C LEU A 492 -5.67 4.00 -1.96
N ALA A 493 -6.42 2.97 -1.53
CA ALA A 493 -7.87 2.90 -1.67
C ALA A 493 -8.65 3.86 -0.76
N SER A 494 -8.04 4.28 0.34
CA SER A 494 -8.62 5.17 1.37
C SER A 494 -8.02 6.58 1.36
N PHE A 495 -7.15 6.87 0.40
CA PHE A 495 -6.31 8.06 0.40
C PHE A 495 -6.96 9.22 -0.36
N THR A 496 -7.07 10.38 0.28
CA THR A 496 -7.65 11.61 -0.29
C THR A 496 -6.72 12.82 -0.24
N GLY A 497 -5.44 12.64 0.14
CA GLY A 497 -4.44 13.70 0.35
C GLY A 497 -3.32 13.75 -0.70
N ASP A 498 -2.13 14.27 -0.33
CA ASP A 498 -0.92 14.32 -1.15
C ASP A 498 -0.03 13.07 -0.99
N LEU A 499 0.44 12.48 -2.10
CA LEU A 499 1.19 11.21 -2.16
C LEU A 499 2.43 11.15 -1.26
N SER A 500 3.02 12.31 -0.93
CA SER A 500 4.08 12.46 0.07
C SER A 500 3.72 11.78 1.40
N SER A 501 2.44 11.79 1.78
CA SER A 501 1.92 11.19 3.01
C SER A 501 1.60 9.70 3.00
N LEU A 502 1.86 9.01 1.89
CA LEU A 502 1.68 7.56 1.79
C LEU A 502 2.98 6.82 2.09
N THR A 503 2.99 6.06 3.20
CA THR A 503 4.09 5.16 3.57
C THR A 503 4.30 4.09 2.49
N ALA A 504 5.41 4.18 1.76
CA ALA A 504 5.80 3.18 0.77
C ALA A 504 6.61 2.05 1.41
N PRO A 505 6.27 0.77 1.19
CA PRO A 505 7.09 -0.35 1.61
C PRO A 505 8.56 -0.26 1.14
N PRO A 506 9.53 -0.74 1.93
CA PRO A 506 10.95 -0.64 1.58
C PRO A 506 11.33 -1.25 0.21
N PHE A 507 10.61 -2.26 -0.27
CA PHE A 507 10.87 -2.85 -1.61
C PHE A 507 10.42 -1.94 -2.78
N ILE A 508 9.59 -0.92 -2.52
CA ILE A 508 9.15 0.11 -3.48
C ILE A 508 10.11 1.30 -3.49
N LEU A 509 11.11 1.36 -2.60
CA LEU A 509 12.08 2.45 -2.57
C LEU A 509 13.16 2.29 -3.65
N SER A 510 13.51 3.39 -4.29
CA SER A 510 14.66 3.52 -5.18
C SER A 510 15.87 4.06 -4.39
N PRO A 511 17.10 3.59 -4.64
CA PRO A 511 18.32 4.12 -4.02
C PRO A 511 18.79 5.45 -4.64
N VAL A 512 17.95 6.11 -5.43
CA VAL A 512 18.27 7.32 -6.20
C VAL A 512 17.37 8.47 -5.74
N SER A 513 17.99 9.62 -5.47
CA SER A 513 17.30 10.87 -5.11
C SER A 513 16.72 11.59 -6.33
N LEU A 514 15.67 12.39 -6.12
CA LEU A 514 15.09 13.23 -7.18
C LEU A 514 16.09 14.26 -7.73
N THR A 515 17.13 14.64 -6.99
CA THR A 515 18.19 15.54 -7.49
C THR A 515 19.04 14.93 -8.62
N GLU A 516 19.04 13.61 -8.79
CA GLU A 516 19.70 12.98 -9.94
C GLU A 516 18.83 13.00 -11.22
N PHE A 517 17.52 13.24 -11.10
CA PHE A 517 16.57 13.13 -12.22
C PHE A 517 16.81 14.16 -13.33
N PRO A 518 17.23 15.42 -13.05
CA PRO A 518 17.60 16.35 -14.11
C PRO A 518 18.70 15.84 -15.05
N ALA A 519 19.50 14.82 -14.66
CA ALA A 519 20.45 14.21 -15.58
C ALA A 519 19.78 13.57 -16.83
N TYR A 520 18.49 13.21 -16.72
CA TYR A 520 17.71 12.64 -17.82
C TYR A 520 17.53 13.59 -19.01
N TRP A 521 17.75 14.90 -18.83
CA TRP A 521 17.78 15.86 -19.94
C TRP A 521 18.91 15.59 -20.94
N SER A 522 19.95 14.86 -20.54
CA SER A 522 21.19 14.71 -21.31
C SER A 522 21.71 13.26 -21.41
N GLU A 523 20.85 12.25 -21.23
CA GLU A 523 21.23 10.84 -21.42
C GLU A 523 21.44 10.44 -22.91
N ARG A 524 21.16 11.36 -23.83
CA ARG A 524 21.51 11.30 -25.26
C ARG A 524 22.21 12.60 -25.65
N PRO A 525 23.43 12.83 -25.13
CA PRO A 525 24.09 14.14 -25.18
C PRO A 525 24.37 14.60 -26.63
N GLU A 526 24.52 13.67 -27.57
CA GLU A 526 24.66 13.98 -28.99
C GLU A 526 23.44 14.73 -29.57
N LEU A 527 22.22 14.42 -29.09
CA LEU A 527 21.02 15.10 -29.55
C LEU A 527 20.91 16.52 -28.98
N PHE A 528 21.34 16.73 -27.73
CA PHE A 528 21.42 18.06 -27.14
C PHE A 528 22.42 18.93 -27.91
N SER A 529 23.64 18.42 -28.15
CA SER A 529 24.67 19.14 -28.91
C SER A 529 24.25 19.46 -30.34
N ALA A 530 23.53 18.55 -31.00
CA ALA A 530 23.10 18.72 -32.39
C ALA A 530 22.13 19.90 -32.61
N ILE A 531 21.50 20.43 -31.54
CA ILE A 531 20.66 21.63 -31.62
C ILE A 531 21.47 22.81 -32.17
N ALA A 532 22.71 22.99 -31.70
CA ALA A 532 23.58 24.07 -32.15
C ALA A 532 24.08 23.91 -33.59
N ASP A 533 24.01 22.70 -34.16
CA ASP A 533 24.46 22.41 -35.52
C ASP A 533 23.37 22.70 -36.59
N GLY A 534 22.15 23.03 -36.17
CA GLY A 534 21.05 23.41 -37.06
C GLY A 534 21.33 24.72 -37.80
N LYS A 535 21.26 24.70 -39.13
CA LYS A 535 21.62 25.84 -40.00
C LYS A 535 20.55 26.93 -40.00
N THR A 536 19.28 26.52 -40.03
CA THR A 536 18.14 27.43 -40.01
C THR A 536 17.40 27.38 -38.68
N GLU A 537 16.61 28.42 -38.38
CA GLU A 537 15.74 28.45 -37.18
C GLU A 537 14.79 27.24 -37.14
N LEU A 538 14.29 26.82 -38.32
CA LEU A 538 13.48 25.61 -38.46
C LEU A 538 14.26 24.34 -38.13
N ASP A 539 15.49 24.20 -38.62
CA ASP A 539 16.32 23.02 -38.32
C ASP A 539 16.58 22.91 -36.82
N ARG A 540 16.85 24.04 -36.16
CA ARG A 540 17.06 24.10 -34.71
C ARG A 540 15.78 23.79 -33.95
N ALA A 541 14.63 24.37 -34.33
CA ALA A 541 13.34 24.05 -33.71
C ALA A 541 12.99 22.55 -33.83
N LYS A 542 13.25 21.94 -35.00
CA LYS A 542 13.12 20.48 -35.19
C LYS A 542 14.07 19.68 -34.32
N ALA A 543 15.32 20.13 -34.17
CA ALA A 543 16.32 19.48 -33.33
C ALA A 543 15.94 19.55 -31.84
N VAL A 544 15.43 20.69 -31.35
CA VAL A 544 14.92 20.84 -29.98
C VAL A 544 13.75 19.89 -29.74
N LEU A 545 12.78 19.80 -30.66
CA LEU A 545 11.68 18.83 -30.56
C LEU A 545 12.20 17.39 -30.52
N LYS A 546 13.15 17.04 -31.41
CA LYS A 546 13.74 15.70 -31.47
C LYS A 546 14.47 15.34 -30.17
N TRP A 547 15.27 16.27 -29.65
CA TRP A 547 15.97 16.11 -28.38
C TRP A 547 14.97 15.94 -27.23
N PHE A 548 13.98 16.82 -27.09
CA PHE A 548 12.97 16.76 -26.04
C PHE A 548 12.25 15.41 -26.01
N ILE A 549 11.72 14.95 -27.16
CA ILE A 549 11.05 13.65 -27.26
C ILE A 549 11.98 12.51 -26.82
N SER A 550 13.28 12.60 -27.14
CA SER A 550 14.25 11.58 -26.76
C SER A 550 14.50 11.47 -25.25
N THR A 551 14.25 12.55 -24.49
CA THR A 551 14.40 12.57 -23.03
C THR A 551 13.25 11.86 -22.30
N LEU A 552 12.08 11.73 -22.94
CA LEU A 552 10.86 11.24 -22.28
C LEU A 552 11.01 9.80 -21.78
N LYS A 553 11.67 8.93 -22.55
CA LYS A 553 11.96 7.56 -22.10
C LYS A 553 12.76 7.57 -20.79
N SER A 554 13.84 8.34 -20.77
CA SER A 554 14.73 8.44 -19.61
C SER A 554 14.00 8.97 -18.37
N GLN A 555 13.18 10.01 -18.56
CA GLN A 555 12.43 10.67 -17.51
C GLN A 555 11.28 9.83 -16.94
N TYR A 556 10.69 8.92 -17.72
CA TYR A 556 9.39 8.30 -17.34
C TYR A 556 9.33 6.77 -17.41
N THR A 557 10.35 6.07 -17.93
CA THR A 557 10.34 4.59 -17.99
C THR A 557 11.64 3.92 -17.51
N SER A 558 12.74 4.64 -17.30
CA SER A 558 14.04 4.08 -16.87
C SER A 558 13.97 3.17 -15.63
N ARG A 559 13.09 3.49 -14.68
CA ARG A 559 12.90 2.72 -13.44
C ARG A 559 12.17 1.39 -13.68
N ASN A 560 11.19 1.38 -14.59
CA ASN A 560 10.54 0.14 -15.01
C ASN A 560 11.54 -0.85 -15.65
N GLU A 561 12.48 -0.36 -16.47
CA GLU A 561 13.47 -1.21 -17.15
C GLU A 561 14.56 -1.75 -16.21
N THR A 562 15.07 -0.92 -15.29
CA THR A 562 16.20 -1.28 -14.41
C THR A 562 15.76 -2.02 -13.13
N MET A 563 14.55 -1.76 -12.62
CA MET A 563 14.08 -2.29 -11.35
C MET A 563 12.78 -3.12 -11.43
N GLY A 564 12.25 -3.33 -12.65
CA GLY A 564 11.07 -4.17 -12.91
C GLY A 564 9.72 -3.51 -12.62
N SER A 565 9.70 -2.36 -11.94
CA SER A 565 8.53 -1.51 -11.69
C SER A 565 8.95 -0.10 -11.24
N GLU A 566 8.08 0.88 -11.38
CA GLU A 566 8.28 2.24 -10.86
C GLU A 566 8.42 2.21 -9.33
N LYS A 567 9.38 2.98 -8.80
CA LYS A 567 9.78 2.97 -7.38
C LYS A 567 9.82 4.39 -6.82
N LYS A 568 9.42 4.60 -5.56
CA LYS A 568 9.49 5.92 -4.88
C LYS A 568 10.97 6.33 -4.77
N PRO A 569 11.42 7.42 -5.43
CA PRO A 569 12.77 7.96 -5.24
C PRO A 569 12.95 8.51 -3.83
N LEU A 570 14.21 8.70 -3.40
CA LEU A 570 14.50 9.41 -2.16
C LEU A 570 14.04 10.86 -2.31
N ASN A 571 13.31 11.35 -1.30
CA ASN A 571 12.89 12.75 -1.23
C ASN A 571 14.12 13.60 -0.87
N PRO A 572 14.57 14.54 -1.72
CA PRO A 572 15.78 15.29 -1.42
C PRO A 572 15.60 16.20 -0.21
N VAL A 573 16.67 16.34 0.56
CA VAL A 573 16.72 17.34 1.64
C VAL A 573 16.93 18.74 1.06
N LEU A 574 16.50 19.79 1.77
CA LEU A 574 16.79 21.16 1.38
C LEU A 574 18.31 21.38 1.23
N GLY A 575 18.72 22.01 0.13
CA GLY A 575 20.13 22.26 -0.18
C GLY A 575 20.91 21.05 -0.68
N GLU A 576 20.27 19.90 -0.92
CA GLU A 576 20.91 18.74 -1.54
C GLU A 576 21.42 19.08 -2.95
N LEU A 577 22.62 18.58 -3.28
CA LEU A 577 23.33 18.92 -4.51
C LEU A 577 23.55 17.69 -5.39
N PHE A 578 23.50 17.89 -6.70
CA PHE A 578 24.00 16.90 -7.65
C PHE A 578 24.80 17.59 -8.75
N TYR A 579 26.03 17.10 -8.96
CA TYR A 579 26.91 17.56 -10.02
C TYR A 579 27.28 16.40 -10.93
N GLY A 580 27.25 16.65 -12.23
CA GLY A 580 27.59 15.64 -13.21
C GLY A 580 28.09 16.22 -14.51
N HIS A 581 28.69 15.38 -15.34
CA HIS A 581 29.11 15.77 -16.67
C HIS A 581 29.03 14.63 -17.67
N TRP A 582 28.96 14.98 -18.95
CA TRP A 582 29.19 14.08 -20.07
C TRP A 582 30.46 14.56 -20.81
N PRO A 583 31.49 13.72 -20.93
CA PRO A 583 32.74 14.12 -21.57
C PRO A 583 32.53 14.45 -23.05
N ASP A 584 33.44 15.24 -23.62
CA ASP A 584 33.43 15.47 -25.05
C ASP A 584 33.76 14.17 -25.80
N LYS A 585 32.82 13.70 -26.61
CA LYS A 585 32.97 12.56 -27.51
C LYS A 585 32.58 13.00 -28.91
N ASN A 586 33.44 12.71 -29.88
CA ASN A 586 33.22 13.03 -31.29
C ASN A 586 32.99 14.54 -31.56
N GLY A 587 33.60 15.43 -30.75
CA GLY A 587 33.50 16.89 -30.93
C GLY A 587 32.13 17.47 -30.58
N ARG A 588 31.31 16.74 -29.80
CA ARG A 588 30.00 17.21 -29.35
C ARG A 588 30.11 18.30 -28.27
N GLY A 589 31.27 18.48 -27.67
CA GLY A 589 31.50 19.37 -26.54
C GLY A 589 31.16 18.71 -25.21
N LYS A 590 31.88 19.09 -24.16
CA LYS A 590 31.61 18.66 -22.78
C LYS A 590 30.30 19.27 -22.30
N GLN A 591 29.49 18.46 -21.63
CA GLN A 591 28.24 18.90 -21.03
C GLN A 591 28.34 18.76 -19.52
N THR A 592 27.88 19.75 -18.77
CA THR A 592 27.93 19.77 -17.30
C THR A 592 26.54 20.06 -16.75
N ILE A 593 26.20 19.47 -15.61
CA ILE A 593 24.93 19.71 -14.94
C ILE A 593 25.17 20.05 -13.46
N VAL A 594 24.47 21.07 -13.00
CA VAL A 594 24.37 21.48 -11.61
C VAL A 594 22.93 21.40 -11.19
N VAL A 595 22.65 20.74 -10.07
CA VAL A 595 21.31 20.57 -9.52
C VAL A 595 21.33 20.91 -8.03
N GLU A 596 20.29 21.58 -7.57
CA GLU A 596 20.07 21.90 -6.17
C GLU A 596 18.59 21.65 -5.80
N GLN A 597 18.36 21.06 -4.63
CA GLN A 597 17.03 21.06 -4.02
C GLN A 597 16.79 22.42 -3.37
N VAL A 598 15.97 23.26 -4.02
CA VAL A 598 15.77 24.66 -3.65
C VAL A 598 14.59 24.87 -2.70
N SER A 599 13.72 23.86 -2.55
CA SER A 599 12.64 23.85 -1.57
C SER A 599 12.32 22.41 -1.16
N HIS A 600 11.89 22.22 0.09
CA HIS A 600 11.45 20.93 0.62
C HIS A 600 9.92 20.85 0.80
N HIS A 601 9.26 21.94 1.20
CA HIS A 601 7.80 22.05 1.28
C HIS A 601 7.28 23.28 0.50
N PRO A 602 6.74 23.10 -0.72
CA PRO A 602 6.72 21.85 -1.50
C PRO A 602 8.14 21.49 -2.02
N PRO A 603 8.39 20.22 -2.41
CA PRO A 603 9.68 19.81 -2.94
C PRO A 603 9.90 20.37 -4.34
N ILE A 604 10.95 21.20 -4.50
CA ILE A 604 11.35 21.81 -5.77
C ILE A 604 12.83 21.54 -6.03
N THR A 605 13.12 20.98 -7.19
CA THR A 605 14.50 20.74 -7.67
C THR A 605 14.80 21.69 -8.82
N ALA A 606 15.85 22.52 -8.69
CA ALA A 606 16.31 23.41 -9.75
C ALA A 606 17.59 22.86 -10.39
N TYR A 607 17.77 23.10 -11.69
CA TYR A 607 18.90 22.58 -12.45
C TYR A 607 19.38 23.51 -13.56
N TYR A 608 20.67 23.38 -13.88
CA TYR A 608 21.34 24.05 -14.97
C TYR A 608 22.27 23.08 -15.70
N LEU A 609 21.94 22.76 -16.96
CA LEU A 609 22.75 21.93 -17.87
C LEU A 609 23.39 22.82 -18.93
N ALA A 610 24.69 22.71 -19.15
CA ALA A 610 25.40 23.55 -20.11
C ALA A 610 26.37 22.76 -21.00
N ASN A 611 26.47 23.19 -22.25
CA ASN A 611 27.54 22.85 -23.19
C ASN A 611 28.13 24.16 -23.72
N GLU A 612 29.13 24.67 -23.01
CA GLU A 612 29.74 25.98 -23.32
C GLU A 612 30.35 26.03 -24.72
N ALA A 613 30.98 24.93 -25.16
CA ALA A 613 31.60 24.84 -26.47
C ALA A 613 30.60 24.97 -27.63
N LYS A 614 29.32 24.64 -27.39
CA LYS A 614 28.21 24.77 -28.34
C LYS A 614 27.28 25.96 -28.04
N GLY A 615 27.57 26.76 -27.01
CA GLY A 615 26.73 27.88 -26.60
C GLY A 615 25.34 27.48 -26.13
N LEU A 616 25.17 26.24 -25.65
CA LEU A 616 23.89 25.70 -25.18
C LEU A 616 23.80 25.73 -23.67
N ALA A 617 22.66 26.16 -23.15
CA ALA A 617 22.30 26.05 -21.75
C ALA A 617 20.82 25.68 -21.60
N LEU A 618 20.49 24.86 -20.62
CA LEU A 618 19.13 24.52 -20.21
C LEU A 618 19.01 24.83 -18.72
N GLN A 619 18.13 25.76 -18.38
CA GLN A 619 17.78 26.07 -17.00
C GLN A 619 16.34 25.64 -16.76
N GLY A 620 16.05 25.06 -15.60
CA GLY A 620 14.68 24.75 -15.24
C GLY A 620 14.55 24.37 -13.79
N HIS A 621 13.31 24.17 -13.38
CA HIS A 621 12.99 23.59 -12.10
C HIS A 621 11.76 22.69 -12.25
N ASN A 622 11.64 21.72 -11.35
CA ASN A 622 10.50 20.83 -11.33
C ASN A 622 9.98 20.66 -9.90
N ALA A 623 8.66 20.72 -9.76
CA ALA A 623 7.92 20.29 -8.59
C ALA A 623 6.78 19.37 -9.03
N GLN A 624 6.19 18.63 -8.09
CA GLN A 624 5.09 17.72 -8.39
C GLN A 624 3.90 18.01 -7.49
N LYS A 625 2.71 18.04 -8.08
CA LYS A 625 1.43 18.05 -7.36
C LYS A 625 0.67 16.80 -7.75
N THR A 626 0.34 15.98 -6.76
CA THR A 626 -0.32 14.69 -6.99
C THR A 626 -1.79 14.74 -6.60
N THR A 627 -2.65 14.07 -7.35
CA THR A 627 -4.07 13.88 -7.02
C THR A 627 -4.51 12.45 -7.36
N PHE A 628 -5.50 11.94 -6.63
CA PHE A 628 -6.04 10.59 -6.84
C PHE A 628 -7.35 10.65 -7.62
N SER A 629 -7.46 9.86 -8.70
CA SER A 629 -8.70 9.79 -9.48
C SER A 629 -8.93 8.40 -10.05
N SER A 630 -10.09 7.80 -9.77
CA SER A 630 -10.60 6.60 -10.44
C SER A 630 -9.61 5.42 -10.53
N GLY A 631 -8.74 5.30 -9.53
CA GLY A 631 -7.76 4.22 -9.46
C GLY A 631 -6.43 4.43 -10.17
N ALA A 632 -6.13 5.66 -10.54
CA ALA A 632 -4.83 6.13 -11.00
C ALA A 632 -4.35 7.30 -10.12
N ILE A 633 -3.02 7.50 -10.07
CA ILE A 633 -2.42 8.72 -9.54
C ILE A 633 -2.21 9.69 -10.71
N ILE A 634 -2.68 10.92 -10.56
CA ILE A 634 -2.45 12.00 -11.51
C ILE A 634 -1.34 12.88 -10.93
N VAL A 635 -0.24 13.04 -11.68
CA VAL A 635 0.89 13.89 -11.29
C VAL A 635 0.94 15.06 -12.25
N ARG A 636 0.67 16.26 -11.73
CA ARG A 636 0.93 17.52 -12.43
C ARG A 636 2.35 17.95 -12.12
N GLN A 637 3.18 18.12 -13.14
CA GLN A 637 4.46 18.79 -12.98
C GLN A 637 4.23 20.31 -12.94
N VAL A 638 4.91 20.97 -12.01
CA VAL A 638 4.95 22.42 -11.85
C VAL A 638 6.38 22.86 -12.17
N GLY A 639 6.53 24.02 -12.81
CA GLY A 639 7.78 24.49 -13.37
C GLY A 639 7.93 24.19 -14.85
N HIS A 640 9.01 24.74 -15.40
CA HIS A 640 9.34 24.74 -16.81
C HIS A 640 10.85 24.72 -17.01
N ALA A 641 11.26 24.53 -18.26
CA ALA A 641 12.65 24.68 -18.67
C ALA A 641 12.79 25.68 -19.80
N VAL A 642 13.86 26.46 -19.77
CA VAL A 642 14.26 27.37 -20.85
C VAL A 642 15.60 26.91 -21.40
N LEU A 643 15.59 26.47 -22.67
CA LEU A 643 16.81 26.20 -23.42
C LEU A 643 17.26 27.49 -24.10
N THR A 644 18.48 27.91 -23.83
CA THR A 644 19.15 29.06 -24.45
C THR A 644 20.25 28.57 -25.38
N LEU A 645 20.23 29.06 -26.62
CA LEU A 645 21.28 28.86 -27.60
C LEU A 645 21.89 30.21 -27.98
N LYS A 646 23.19 30.36 -27.72
CA LYS A 646 23.99 31.48 -28.21
C LYS A 646 24.63 31.10 -29.54
N LEU A 647 24.17 31.72 -30.62
CA LEU A 647 24.69 31.48 -31.96
C LEU A 647 26.07 32.12 -32.17
N PRO A 648 26.88 31.63 -33.13
CA PRO A 648 28.16 32.25 -33.48
C PRO A 648 28.05 33.71 -33.93
N SER A 649 26.88 34.12 -34.44
CA SER A 649 26.55 35.51 -34.77
C SER A 649 26.42 36.43 -33.55
N GLY A 650 26.35 35.87 -32.34
CA GLY A 650 26.07 36.58 -31.09
C GLY A 650 24.58 36.71 -30.75
N SER A 651 23.67 36.33 -31.65
CA SER A 651 22.23 36.28 -31.37
C SER A 651 21.89 35.15 -30.41
N ILE A 652 20.85 35.36 -29.61
CA ILE A 652 20.37 34.39 -28.62
C ILE A 652 18.99 33.90 -29.04
N GLU A 653 18.82 32.58 -29.09
CA GLU A 653 17.53 31.92 -29.26
C GLU A 653 17.13 31.23 -27.97
N LYS A 654 15.86 31.35 -27.59
CA LYS A 654 15.31 30.72 -26.39
C LYS A 654 14.14 29.82 -26.75
N TYR A 655 14.03 28.70 -26.06
CA TYR A 655 12.93 27.75 -26.19
C TYR A 655 12.35 27.47 -24.81
N LEU A 656 11.11 27.91 -24.59
CA LEU A 656 10.33 27.57 -23.40
C LEU A 656 9.71 26.18 -23.59
N ILE A 657 9.96 25.29 -22.64
CA ILE A 657 9.52 23.89 -22.65
C ILE A 657 8.63 23.64 -21.44
N THR A 658 7.38 23.23 -21.68
CA THR A 658 6.47 22.82 -20.61
C THR A 658 6.56 21.33 -20.33
N LEU A 659 6.44 20.98 -19.05
CA LEU A 659 6.56 19.60 -18.60
C LEU A 659 5.24 18.83 -18.80
N PRO A 660 5.29 17.53 -19.18
CA PRO A 660 4.08 16.75 -19.41
C PRO A 660 3.40 16.38 -18.09
N LYS A 661 2.08 16.20 -18.15
CA LYS A 661 1.31 15.63 -17.04
C LYS A 661 1.36 14.11 -17.11
N LEU A 662 1.51 13.47 -15.95
CA LEU A 662 1.60 12.02 -15.85
C LEU A 662 0.35 11.44 -15.24
N ARG A 663 0.02 10.22 -15.67
CA ARG A 663 -0.92 9.33 -15.00
C ARG A 663 -0.23 8.01 -14.69
N ILE A 664 -0.29 7.59 -13.44
CA ILE A 664 0.19 6.28 -12.99
C ILE A 664 -1.01 5.35 -12.88
N ASP A 665 -1.14 4.46 -13.86
CA ASP A 665 -2.17 3.42 -13.91
C ASP A 665 -1.64 2.10 -13.33
N GLY A 666 -2.48 1.06 -13.24
CA GLY A 666 -2.04 -0.30 -12.90
C GLY A 666 -1.79 -0.57 -11.41
N ILE A 667 -2.00 0.44 -10.56
CA ILE A 667 -1.76 0.38 -9.10
C ILE A 667 -2.58 -0.74 -8.43
N TRP A 668 -3.86 -0.88 -8.74
CA TRP A 668 -4.73 -1.95 -8.20
C TRP A 668 -4.31 -3.36 -8.58
N TYR A 669 -3.71 -3.49 -9.76
CA TYR A 669 -3.21 -4.76 -10.28
C TYR A 669 -1.76 -5.02 -9.83
N GLY A 670 -1.20 -4.10 -9.05
CA GLY A 670 0.14 -4.14 -8.48
C GLY A 670 1.26 -4.08 -9.51
N SER A 671 0.98 -3.56 -10.70
CA SER A 671 1.98 -3.35 -11.76
C SER A 671 1.84 -1.90 -12.23
N PRO A 672 2.28 -0.92 -11.43
CA PRO A 672 2.14 0.48 -11.78
C PRO A 672 2.90 0.78 -13.07
N TYR A 673 2.31 1.58 -13.95
CA TYR A 673 2.97 2.08 -15.16
C TYR A 673 2.58 3.53 -15.42
N ILE A 674 3.52 4.28 -15.99
CA ILE A 674 3.36 5.70 -16.30
C ILE A 674 2.81 5.85 -17.71
N GLU A 675 1.80 6.71 -17.88
CA GLU A 675 1.40 7.26 -19.17
C GLU A 675 1.48 8.78 -19.12
N LEU A 676 2.02 9.37 -20.18
CA LEU A 676 1.96 10.82 -20.37
C LEU A 676 0.59 11.20 -20.91
N THR A 677 0.08 12.36 -20.47
CA THR A 677 -1.27 12.84 -20.79
C THR A 677 -1.23 14.35 -21.08
N ASP A 678 -2.37 14.86 -21.57
CA ASP A 678 -2.55 16.27 -21.94
C ASP A 678 -1.55 16.72 -23.03
N THR A 679 -1.14 17.98 -22.99
CA THR A 679 -0.33 18.62 -24.05
C THR A 679 0.88 19.34 -23.46
N SER A 680 2.06 19.11 -24.04
CA SER A 680 3.27 19.92 -23.81
C SER A 680 3.54 20.86 -24.97
N TYR A 681 4.25 21.94 -24.69
CA TYR A 681 4.62 22.96 -25.65
C TYR A 681 6.13 23.19 -25.66
N ILE A 682 6.66 23.48 -26.85
CA ILE A 682 8.00 24.05 -27.03
C ILE A 682 7.83 25.33 -27.85
N ALA A 683 7.95 26.49 -27.22
CA ALA A 683 7.80 27.80 -27.85
C ALA A 683 9.15 28.47 -28.04
N SER A 684 9.49 28.79 -29.28
CA SER A 684 10.75 29.45 -29.64
C SER A 684 10.60 30.97 -29.68
N SER A 685 11.65 31.70 -29.30
CA SER A 685 11.77 33.15 -29.51
C SER A 685 11.75 33.55 -30.99
N THR A 686 12.00 32.59 -31.90
CA THR A 686 11.87 32.77 -33.36
C THR A 686 10.43 32.56 -33.88
N GLY A 687 9.47 32.26 -33.01
CA GLY A 687 8.04 32.12 -33.33
C GLY A 687 7.59 30.70 -33.70
N TYR A 688 8.51 29.75 -33.86
CA TYR A 688 8.14 28.34 -34.05
C TYR A 688 7.56 27.74 -32.76
N VAL A 689 6.50 26.94 -32.90
CA VAL A 689 5.85 26.27 -31.76
C VAL A 689 5.66 24.79 -32.05
N SER A 690 6.13 23.93 -31.15
CA SER A 690 5.77 22.51 -31.16
C SER A 690 4.66 22.26 -30.14
N THR A 691 3.55 21.68 -30.59
CA THR A 691 2.44 21.21 -29.72
C THR A 691 2.47 19.69 -29.66
N ILE A 692 2.69 19.11 -28.49
CA ILE A 692 2.92 17.68 -28.28
C ILE A 692 1.76 17.10 -27.49
N LYS A 693 0.92 16.29 -28.14
CA LYS A 693 -0.23 15.63 -27.51
C LYS A 693 0.13 14.19 -27.18
N TYR A 694 -0.09 13.79 -25.93
CA TYR A 694 0.18 12.44 -25.46
C TYR A 694 -1.10 11.59 -25.45
N GLU A 695 -0.99 10.34 -25.89
CA GLU A 695 -2.10 9.41 -26.00
C GLU A 695 -1.69 8.05 -25.40
N GLY A 696 -2.43 7.59 -24.38
CA GLY A 696 -2.19 6.33 -23.70
C GLY A 696 -3.16 5.21 -24.10
N LYS A 697 -2.90 4.00 -23.58
CA LYS A 697 -3.76 2.83 -23.80
C LYS A 697 -5.19 3.08 -23.29
N GLY A 698 -6.16 3.20 -24.21
CA GLY A 698 -7.59 3.38 -23.86
C GLY A 698 -8.34 4.43 -24.69
N TYR A 699 -7.63 5.34 -25.36
CA TYR A 699 -8.22 6.19 -26.40
C TYR A 699 -8.31 5.38 -27.71
N PHE A 700 -9.49 4.83 -27.99
CA PHE A 700 -9.89 4.23 -29.28
C PHE A 700 -8.83 3.31 -29.95
N SER A 701 -8.39 2.25 -29.27
CA SER A 701 -7.50 1.18 -29.78
C SER A 701 -5.99 1.46 -29.90
N GLY A 702 -5.48 2.57 -29.34
CA GLY A 702 -4.06 2.97 -29.42
C GLY A 702 -3.04 2.13 -28.63
N LYS A 703 -1.77 2.19 -29.05
CA LYS A 703 -0.59 1.64 -28.34
C LYS A 703 -0.25 2.50 -27.12
N ALA A 704 0.34 1.90 -26.09
CA ALA A 704 0.86 2.65 -24.93
C ALA A 704 1.95 3.64 -25.37
N HIS A 705 2.10 4.72 -24.59
CA HIS A 705 3.18 5.70 -24.77
C HIS A 705 3.15 6.40 -26.14
N SER A 706 1.97 6.56 -26.74
CA SER A 706 1.85 7.22 -28.03
C SER A 706 1.89 8.74 -27.89
N PHE A 707 2.37 9.44 -28.92
CA PHE A 707 2.27 10.89 -29.01
C PHE A 707 2.06 11.36 -30.45
N LYS A 708 1.59 12.59 -30.57
CA LYS A 708 1.53 13.35 -31.81
C LYS A 708 2.02 14.77 -31.58
N ALA A 709 3.14 15.13 -32.19
CA ALA A 709 3.74 16.46 -32.12
C ALA A 709 3.55 17.21 -33.43
N THR A 710 2.93 18.39 -33.39
CA THR A 710 2.79 19.28 -34.55
C THR A 710 3.75 20.46 -34.40
N LEU A 711 4.64 20.64 -35.38
CA LEU A 711 5.53 21.80 -35.47
C LEU A 711 4.91 22.85 -36.38
N ALA A 712 4.64 24.03 -35.84
CA ALA A 712 4.09 25.18 -36.55
C ALA A 712 5.15 26.27 -36.78
N ALA A 713 5.03 26.96 -37.92
CA ALA A 713 5.81 28.14 -38.26
C ALA A 713 5.29 29.39 -37.52
N PRO A 714 6.02 30.53 -37.56
CA PRO A 714 5.58 31.77 -36.92
C PRO A 714 4.23 32.31 -37.40
N ASP A 715 3.81 31.97 -38.61
CA ASP A 715 2.49 32.31 -39.16
C ASP A 715 1.39 31.31 -38.74
N SER A 716 1.68 30.42 -37.79
CA SER A 716 0.83 29.33 -37.31
C SER A 716 0.54 28.22 -38.35
N SER A 717 1.16 28.27 -39.53
CA SER A 717 1.03 27.19 -40.51
C SER A 717 1.73 25.93 -40.02
N THR A 718 1.09 24.77 -40.20
CA THR A 718 1.70 23.48 -39.83
C THR A 718 2.78 23.11 -40.83
N ILE A 719 4.00 22.91 -40.34
CA ILE A 719 5.15 22.49 -41.16
C ILE A 719 5.16 20.97 -41.29
N GLU A 720 5.06 20.27 -40.17
CA GLU A 720 5.15 18.81 -40.11
C GLU A 720 4.45 18.29 -38.85
N THR A 721 4.04 17.03 -38.90
CA THR A 721 3.57 16.30 -37.71
C THR A 721 4.43 15.06 -37.51
N TYR A 722 4.86 14.81 -36.28
CA TYR A 722 5.59 13.62 -35.87
C TYR A 722 4.69 12.76 -34.98
N GLU A 723 4.64 11.46 -35.25
CA GLU A 723 3.81 10.51 -34.52
C GLU A 723 4.56 9.20 -34.25
N GLY A 724 4.19 8.52 -33.17
CA GLY A 724 4.81 7.26 -32.77
C GLY A 724 4.74 7.06 -31.27
N GLN A 725 5.70 6.31 -30.73
CA GLN A 725 5.79 6.04 -29.31
C GLN A 725 7.03 6.72 -28.73
N TRP A 726 6.87 7.50 -27.66
CA TRP A 726 7.96 8.32 -27.09
C TRP A 726 9.02 7.47 -26.35
N ASP A 727 8.70 6.23 -26.01
CA ASP A 727 9.57 5.25 -25.35
C ASP A 727 10.33 4.33 -26.34
N SER A 728 10.06 4.46 -27.64
CA SER A 728 10.66 3.60 -28.67
C SER A 728 10.96 4.36 -29.95
N GLN A 729 10.09 4.31 -30.96
CA GLN A 729 10.32 4.93 -32.27
C GLN A 729 9.19 5.87 -32.68
N SER A 730 9.55 6.96 -33.35
CA SER A 730 8.63 7.89 -33.98
C SER A 730 9.05 8.22 -35.40
N HIS A 731 8.14 8.77 -36.21
CA HIS A 731 8.38 9.16 -37.59
C HIS A 731 7.62 10.42 -37.96
N ALA A 732 8.04 11.08 -39.05
CA ALA A 732 7.27 12.16 -39.65
C ALA A 732 6.03 11.58 -40.34
N LYS A 733 4.89 12.26 -40.25
CA LYS A 733 3.65 11.85 -40.91
C LYS A 733 3.79 11.83 -42.43
N SER A 734 4.61 12.74 -42.98
CA SER A 734 4.96 12.79 -44.40
C SER A 734 5.84 11.63 -44.86
N ASN A 735 6.64 11.02 -43.97
CA ASN A 735 7.57 9.95 -44.33
C ASN A 735 7.74 8.95 -43.17
N LYS A 736 7.04 7.82 -43.26
CA LYS A 736 7.06 6.75 -42.25
C LYS A 736 8.28 5.83 -42.34
N ASN A 737 9.10 5.94 -43.38
CA ASN A 737 10.25 5.05 -43.60
C ASN A 737 11.51 5.51 -42.87
N ILE A 738 11.54 6.75 -42.38
CA ILE A 738 12.69 7.32 -41.67
C ILE A 738 12.26 7.64 -40.24
N ALA A 739 12.95 7.05 -39.27
CA ALA A 739 12.71 7.34 -37.87
C ALA A 739 13.07 8.81 -37.56
N PHE A 740 12.14 9.52 -36.93
CA PHE A 740 12.39 10.83 -36.35
C PHE A 740 13.20 10.70 -35.06
N THR A 741 12.72 9.87 -34.13
CA THR A 741 13.46 9.40 -32.94
C THR A 741 13.50 7.88 -32.90
N ASP A 742 14.61 7.33 -32.40
CA ASP A 742 14.74 5.95 -31.97
C ASP A 742 15.48 5.94 -30.63
N VAL A 743 14.76 5.61 -29.57
CA VAL A 743 15.28 5.56 -28.20
C VAL A 743 15.40 4.14 -27.65
N SER A 744 15.31 3.13 -28.52
CA SER A 744 15.49 1.72 -28.15
C SER A 744 16.96 1.35 -27.91
N GLY A 745 17.89 2.10 -28.51
CA GLY A 745 19.33 1.92 -28.33
C GLY A 745 19.85 2.41 -26.97
N PRO A 746 21.13 2.12 -26.64
CA PRO A 746 21.72 2.47 -25.35
C PRO A 746 21.72 3.99 -25.11
N LYS A 747 21.71 4.36 -23.82
CA LYS A 747 21.88 5.72 -23.32
C LYS A 747 23.29 5.94 -22.77
N GLU A 748 23.70 7.21 -22.65
CA GLU A 748 24.94 7.60 -21.99
C GLU A 748 24.66 8.10 -20.56
N GLU A 749 25.04 7.31 -19.56
CA GLU A 749 24.92 7.70 -18.15
C GLU A 749 25.81 8.90 -17.81
N VAL A 750 25.36 9.71 -16.85
CA VAL A 750 26.11 10.85 -16.32
C VAL A 750 27.36 10.39 -15.57
N SER A 751 28.49 11.04 -15.84
CA SER A 751 29.71 10.89 -15.04
C SER A 751 29.65 11.79 -13.81
N VAL A 752 30.03 11.25 -12.66
CA VAL A 752 30.13 11.99 -11.39
C VAL A 752 31.54 11.85 -10.81
N GLY A 753 31.93 12.74 -9.91
CA GLY A 753 33.19 12.65 -9.18
C GLY A 753 33.27 11.41 -8.27
N PRO A 754 34.46 11.02 -7.80
CA PRO A 754 34.61 9.96 -6.81
C PRO A 754 34.03 10.39 -5.45
N LEU A 755 33.47 9.43 -4.69
CA LEU A 755 32.80 9.68 -3.41
C LEU A 755 33.68 10.40 -2.37
N GLU A 756 34.99 10.20 -2.46
CA GLU A 756 36.01 10.78 -1.59
C GLU A 756 36.14 12.30 -1.80
N GLU A 757 35.93 12.78 -3.03
CA GLU A 757 36.02 14.19 -3.43
C GLU A 757 34.69 14.94 -3.33
N MET A 758 33.56 14.21 -3.26
CA MET A 758 32.23 14.80 -3.10
C MET A 758 32.09 15.55 -1.78
N ASN A 759 31.39 16.68 -1.79
CA ASN A 759 30.99 17.40 -0.58
C ASN A 759 29.88 16.64 0.18
N GLU A 760 29.64 16.98 1.45
CA GLU A 760 28.70 16.27 2.32
C GLU A 760 27.22 16.35 1.85
N TRP A 761 26.88 17.37 1.06
CA TRP A 761 25.54 17.63 0.53
C TRP A 761 25.33 17.06 -0.87
N GLU A 762 26.37 16.50 -1.50
CA GLU A 762 26.23 15.79 -2.77
C GLU A 762 25.48 14.48 -2.57
N THR A 763 24.40 14.31 -3.33
CA THR A 763 23.38 13.29 -3.13
C THR A 763 23.94 11.87 -2.94
N ARG A 764 24.94 11.47 -3.74
CA ARG A 764 25.52 10.12 -3.67
C ARG A 764 26.37 9.89 -2.42
N LYS A 765 26.93 10.96 -1.82
CA LYS A 765 27.63 10.90 -0.54
C LYS A 765 26.67 10.99 0.63
N LEU A 766 25.72 11.93 0.56
CA LEU A 766 24.67 12.12 1.56
C LEU A 766 23.87 10.83 1.78
N TRP A 767 23.36 10.24 0.70
CA TRP A 767 22.52 9.03 0.74
C TRP A 767 23.29 7.72 0.64
N LYS A 768 24.62 7.73 0.83
CA LYS A 768 25.48 6.56 0.57
C LYS A 768 25.05 5.31 1.34
N ALA A 769 24.79 5.44 2.65
CA ALA A 769 24.44 4.31 3.50
C ALA A 769 22.98 3.87 3.28
N VAL A 770 22.04 4.81 3.11
CA VAL A 770 20.66 4.51 2.67
C VAL A 770 20.63 3.72 1.36
N ALA A 771 21.33 4.21 0.33
CA ALA A 771 21.40 3.56 -0.98
C ALA A 771 22.10 2.19 -0.92
N LYS A 772 23.07 2.00 -0.01
CA LYS A 772 23.70 0.69 0.22
C LYS A 772 22.69 -0.29 0.84
N GLY A 773 22.01 0.10 1.92
CA GLY A 773 21.03 -0.76 2.58
C GLY A 773 19.86 -1.15 1.65
N ILE A 774 19.36 -0.22 0.83
CA ILE A 774 18.33 -0.53 -0.19
C ILE A 774 18.85 -1.56 -1.21
N ARG A 775 20.10 -1.42 -1.69
CA ARG A 775 20.68 -2.34 -2.68
C ARG A 775 20.98 -3.72 -2.11
N GLU A 776 21.40 -3.80 -0.85
CA GLU A 776 21.75 -5.06 -0.17
C GLU A 776 20.53 -5.73 0.50
N GLY A 777 19.39 -5.06 0.54
CA GLY A 777 18.18 -5.54 1.23
C GLY A 777 18.22 -5.37 2.75
N ASP A 778 19.23 -4.66 3.28
CA ASP A 778 19.29 -4.24 4.68
C ASP A 778 18.47 -2.97 4.89
N PHE A 779 17.15 -3.17 4.92
CA PHE A 779 16.20 -2.08 5.11
C PHE A 779 16.25 -1.49 6.52
N ALA A 780 16.86 -2.18 7.50
CA ALA A 780 17.06 -1.66 8.86
C ALA A 780 18.14 -0.59 8.91
N ALA A 781 19.28 -0.85 8.26
CA ALA A 781 20.35 0.11 8.19
C ALA A 781 19.97 1.31 7.30
N ALA A 782 19.30 1.06 6.17
CA ALA A 782 18.83 2.14 5.29
C ALA A 782 17.85 3.08 5.99
N SER A 783 17.01 2.49 6.81
CA SER A 783 16.03 3.15 7.66
C SER A 783 16.65 4.10 8.68
N GLU A 784 17.55 3.56 9.51
CA GLU A 784 18.17 4.28 10.61
C GLU A 784 18.95 5.48 10.08
N ASP A 785 19.68 5.29 8.98
CA ASP A 785 20.45 6.36 8.35
C ASP A 785 19.56 7.41 7.67
N LYS A 786 18.44 7.01 7.06
CA LYS A 786 17.44 7.95 6.52
C LYS A 786 16.86 8.82 7.64
N SER A 787 16.40 8.22 8.73
CA SER A 787 15.86 8.95 9.88
C SER A 787 16.91 9.85 10.52
N ARG A 788 18.19 9.45 10.55
CA ARG A 788 19.28 10.30 11.01
C ARG A 788 19.42 11.56 10.14
N ILE A 789 19.49 11.41 8.82
CA ILE A 789 19.59 12.52 7.87
C ILE A 789 18.40 13.47 8.02
N GLU A 790 17.18 12.94 8.06
CA GLU A 790 15.95 13.75 8.14
C GLU A 790 15.84 14.51 9.48
N ASN A 791 16.16 13.85 10.60
CA ASN A 791 16.17 14.51 11.90
C ASN A 791 17.25 15.59 12.01
N GLU A 792 18.44 15.37 11.43
CA GLU A 792 19.48 16.39 11.34
C GLU A 792 18.99 17.61 10.54
N GLN A 793 18.21 17.41 9.46
CA GLN A 793 17.62 18.52 8.71
C GLN A 793 16.55 19.27 9.52
N ARG A 794 15.66 18.55 10.21
CA ARG A 794 14.61 19.18 11.03
C ARG A 794 15.21 20.00 12.16
N GLN A 795 16.25 19.48 12.82
CA GLN A 795 16.94 20.24 13.85
C GLN A 795 17.61 21.50 13.28
N ARG A 796 18.28 21.40 12.11
CA ARG A 796 18.85 22.57 11.44
C ARG A 796 17.80 23.62 11.10
N ARG A 797 16.64 23.23 10.56
CA ARG A 797 15.53 24.16 10.28
C ARG A 797 15.02 24.84 11.55
N LYS A 798 14.91 24.10 12.66
CA LYS A 798 14.54 24.66 13.97
C LYS A 798 15.58 25.68 14.46
N ASP A 799 16.87 25.38 14.29
CA ASP A 799 17.97 26.27 14.69
C ASP A 799 18.04 27.54 13.82
N GLU A 800 17.87 27.41 12.50
CA GLU A 800 17.83 28.52 11.54
C GLU A 800 16.66 29.47 11.79
N ALA A 801 15.46 28.91 12.04
CA ALA A 801 14.29 29.69 12.40
C ALA A 801 14.49 30.43 13.73
N ALA A 802 15.04 29.76 14.74
CA ALA A 802 15.35 30.39 16.04
C ALA A 802 16.39 31.52 15.91
N ALA A 803 17.32 31.39 14.95
CA ALA A 803 18.32 32.42 14.64
C ALA A 803 17.81 33.51 13.69
N GLY A 804 16.66 33.34 13.04
CA GLY A 804 16.15 34.25 12.01
C GLY A 804 17.01 34.26 10.73
N THR A 805 17.73 33.17 10.45
CA THR A 805 18.64 33.04 9.31
C THR A 805 18.14 31.92 8.39
N PRO A 806 17.26 32.21 7.40
CA PRO A 806 16.75 31.18 6.50
C PRO A 806 17.88 30.58 5.66
N TRP A 807 17.72 29.30 5.28
CA TRP A 807 18.64 28.60 4.39
C TRP A 807 18.95 29.43 3.15
N GLN A 808 20.26 29.62 2.87
CA GLN A 808 20.72 30.34 1.70
C GLN A 808 21.05 29.33 0.60
N LEU A 809 20.32 29.42 -0.51
CA LEU A 809 20.58 28.61 -1.70
C LEU A 809 21.99 28.85 -2.23
N LYS A 810 22.65 27.77 -2.65
CA LYS A 810 24.06 27.78 -3.05
C LYS A 810 24.24 28.19 -4.50
N HIS A 811 23.38 27.72 -5.40
CA HIS A 811 23.54 27.86 -6.85
C HIS A 811 22.42 28.63 -7.52
N PHE A 812 21.27 28.77 -6.89
CA PHE A 812 20.10 29.39 -7.51
C PHE A 812 19.52 30.53 -6.69
N VAL A 813 18.87 31.48 -7.38
CA VAL A 813 18.09 32.56 -6.77
C VAL A 813 16.65 32.45 -7.26
N HIS A 814 15.70 32.49 -6.33
CA HIS A 814 14.28 32.52 -6.67
C HIS A 814 13.88 33.89 -7.25
N VAL A 815 13.15 33.87 -8.36
CA VAL A 815 12.59 35.04 -9.02
C VAL A 815 11.10 34.75 -9.25
N GLU A 816 10.23 35.59 -8.69
CA GLU A 816 8.77 35.38 -8.71
C GLU A 816 8.16 35.33 -10.11
N ASN A 817 8.75 36.04 -11.07
CA ASN A 817 8.21 36.15 -12.43
C ASN A 817 9.32 35.92 -13.47
N ASP A 818 9.23 34.80 -14.19
CA ASP A 818 10.09 34.53 -15.33
C ASP A 818 9.60 35.28 -16.58
N GLU A 819 10.37 36.28 -17.01
CA GLU A 819 10.09 37.04 -18.22
C GLU A 819 10.07 36.17 -19.49
N ASP A 820 10.90 35.13 -19.57
CA ASP A 820 10.94 34.25 -20.74
C ASP A 820 9.68 33.38 -20.80
N TYR A 821 9.21 32.92 -19.63
CA TYR A 821 7.94 32.21 -19.51
C TYR A 821 6.78 33.09 -19.97
N GLU A 822 6.66 34.30 -19.43
CA GLU A 822 5.54 35.20 -19.76
C GLU A 822 5.54 35.57 -21.25
N LYS A 823 6.72 35.84 -21.84
CA LYS A 823 6.83 36.23 -23.25
C LYS A 823 6.54 35.07 -24.18
N LEU A 824 7.15 33.91 -23.98
CA LEU A 824 7.02 32.76 -24.88
C LEU A 824 5.73 31.98 -24.64
N GLY A 825 5.20 32.01 -23.41
CA GLY A 825 3.94 31.40 -23.01
C GLY A 825 2.72 31.93 -23.76
N LYS A 826 2.76 33.19 -24.21
CA LYS A 826 1.73 33.81 -25.05
C LYS A 826 1.47 33.03 -26.34
N ALA A 827 2.48 32.37 -26.90
CA ALA A 827 2.36 31.63 -28.15
C ALA A 827 1.42 30.41 -28.06
N PHE A 828 1.15 29.91 -26.85
CA PHE A 828 0.23 28.79 -26.62
C PHE A 828 -0.84 29.10 -25.56
N ASN A 829 -1.02 30.37 -25.19
CA ASN A 829 -1.92 30.82 -24.13
C ASN A 829 -1.66 30.10 -22.80
N ALA A 830 -0.42 30.18 -22.31
CA ALA A 830 0.00 29.59 -21.04
C ALA A 830 -0.98 29.91 -19.90
N ASN A 831 -1.26 28.91 -19.06
CA ASN A 831 -2.06 29.04 -17.85
C ASN A 831 -1.38 28.30 -16.68
N PRO A 832 -0.86 29.01 -15.67
CA PRO A 832 -0.93 30.47 -15.48
C PRO A 832 -0.15 31.27 -16.55
N PRO A 833 -0.44 32.57 -16.74
CA PRO A 833 0.28 33.42 -17.71
C PRO A 833 1.70 33.81 -17.25
N THR A 834 1.99 33.66 -15.96
CA THR A 834 3.29 33.89 -15.31
C THR A 834 3.63 32.68 -14.43
N GLU A 835 4.92 32.38 -14.30
CA GLU A 835 5.45 31.31 -13.44
C GLU A 835 6.79 31.79 -12.87
N ASP A 836 7.16 31.31 -11.69
CA ASP A 836 8.42 31.64 -11.03
C ASP A 836 9.59 30.87 -11.63
N VAL A 837 10.82 31.26 -11.31
CA VAL A 837 12.02 30.57 -11.79
C VAL A 837 13.15 30.64 -10.77
N TYR A 838 14.01 29.62 -10.81
CA TYR A 838 15.24 29.56 -10.06
C TYR A 838 16.41 29.85 -11.01
N VAL A 839 17.01 31.03 -10.88
CA VAL A 839 18.07 31.51 -11.78
C VAL A 839 19.43 31.07 -11.26
N TYR A 840 20.18 30.37 -12.10
CA TYR A 840 21.51 29.88 -11.77
C TYR A 840 22.52 31.03 -11.64
N GLN A 841 23.34 30.99 -10.59
CA GLN A 841 24.32 32.02 -10.24
C GLN A 841 25.68 31.86 -10.96
N HIS A 842 25.84 30.87 -11.85
CA HIS A 842 27.09 30.61 -12.57
C HIS A 842 28.30 30.32 -11.66
N ASN A 843 28.06 29.67 -10.53
CA ASN A 843 29.04 29.41 -9.47
C ASN A 843 29.24 27.91 -9.15
N GLY A 844 28.85 27.03 -10.07
CA GLY A 844 29.05 25.58 -9.95
C GLY A 844 30.54 25.19 -9.95
N PRO A 845 30.86 24.00 -9.43
CA PRO A 845 32.23 23.50 -9.41
C PRO A 845 32.77 23.25 -10.82
N ALA A 846 34.10 23.31 -10.98
CA ALA A 846 34.75 22.84 -12.19
C ALA A 846 34.67 21.31 -12.26
N LEU A 847 33.79 20.80 -13.11
CA LEU A 847 33.57 19.38 -13.36
C LEU A 847 34.42 18.88 -14.52
#